data_AF-A0A221MF41-F1
#
_entry.id   AF-A0A221MF41-F1
#
_cell.length_a   1.000
_cell.length_b   1.000
_cell.length_c   1.000
_cell.angle_alpha   90.00
_cell.angle_beta   90.00
_cell.angle_gamma   90.00
#
_symmetry.space_group_name_H-M   'P 1'
#
loop_
_entity.id
_entity.type
_entity.pdbx_description
1 polymer ?
#
loop_
_entity_poly.entity_id
_entity_poly.type
_entity_poly.pdbx_seq_one_letter_code
_entity_poly.pdbx_strand_id
1 'polypeptide(L)'
;MNQKWWIRSLLVFIITLASIVPAVHADTVSNPVSDVRSSSDHTEPEITVGSDGKTIVSKEETTTIGPGIELTTFERFDARGWINGEILTVDLANDQSSTDLLFPGKISDAMPVSEMVESAGAIGGVNGDFFDINRTDAPLGTAIKGGTLLKGPQGSHTLTAGVDEQGVGKITNIFLEGNVTLPTGKYPLAALNQYAIPVNGIGLYTSVWGEAQRSTSGNDVYEVTVHNGKVSSVADGAGKGEIEKNTMVLVGREQGADRLRDLSVGDDVTVDYAPAVDGDSLMDFAVGGNVILAKDGQVPGGLDDSTTAPRTSVGFSEDGKTMILVAIDGRQLDSRGMTYKELAEFMKEHGAYSALNIDGGGSTTMVARKAGKEDAEVVNAPSDGEERKVPNGIGIFAEAGSGDLTGFSVETPIDAENSDHVFPGLSRTFVGLGHDENYSPVDVDGISWQAIPSKVGSFDKDGIFHAEKSGSAVAQAKIKSKKGTMPLTVLGELNQIEATTSHLVLEMGRKSTFSVTGYDKYGYSAPIEPRDIELGYDESVISIEKNQDGSFTVQPKRDGSATVITIQVLDHDIQVPATVGLSTEEVSNFEDISGWNSTSYPSSVGASLELVEGKNGNGLQLNYDFTTTTATRAAYLQASPLLELPGEVQKIGLWVKGDGNGAWLRAVIEDDSGTRYTLSLADEVDWTGWKHIETTLPEGIQYPVKLWRIYPVETNGDEQYTGQLIVDDLTVEVPPSVEIPEQEAAKPDSLVIQNDTISEDRWKFAVLADSQFTADSPNSRAAEMARESLRQIVQENPDFLVINGDLVDSGWEEDFEYAKQVLEEEVGDEIPIYYIPGNHEIAGPGTLDNFMEAFGENRYSFDHEGTRFILLDSSTGSFRTSDFDQLIELKEALHEAKSDPGINNVVVFGHHPTRDPLPTDNSQLQDRKEADLIENWLTEFREDSKGKGAIYVSGHAHTVNIDRVEGVPYMVVGSSGKAPYGSPDEGGFYAWTLFGVDPTPVPDKAHGPERASKNSGVYGREWIEAEVRPILESITLNAPETINAGETIKINATGHQAGNLDFPLRYPASVTWEGSDNVFIGTGTELERAKKSGQYAAIFNTSTKEMTALIADDIKLIVSANNVEADQTITIQ
;
A
#
# COMPACT_ATOMS: atom_id res chain seq x y z
N MET A 1 8.47 58.89 59.84
CA MET A 1 9.07 57.54 59.92
C MET A 1 7.99 56.56 60.35
N ASN A 2 8.11 55.30 59.92
CA ASN A 2 7.34 54.12 60.34
C ASN A 2 5.81 54.16 60.10
N GLN A 3 5.37 53.42 59.07
CA GLN A 3 3.99 53.01 58.78
C GLN A 3 3.89 51.49 59.00
N LYS A 4 2.73 50.85 59.29
CA LYS A 4 1.33 51.32 59.48
C LYS A 4 0.58 50.34 60.42
N TRP A 5 -0.58 50.73 60.96
CA TRP A 5 -1.45 49.87 61.79
C TRP A 5 -2.29 48.87 60.96
N TRP A 6 -2.92 47.78 61.45
CA TRP A 6 -3.43 47.30 62.77
C TRP A 6 -4.92 47.55 63.15
N ILE A 7 -5.65 46.41 63.29
CA ILE A 7 -6.83 46.01 64.13
C ILE A 7 -8.32 46.43 63.92
N ARG A 8 -9.18 45.43 64.28
CA ARG A 8 -10.55 45.41 64.92
C ARG A 8 -11.79 45.27 64.00
N SER A 9 -12.88 44.53 64.35
CA SER A 9 -13.20 43.72 65.55
C SER A 9 -14.50 42.85 65.48
N LEU A 10 -14.58 41.82 66.35
CA LEU A 10 -15.75 41.31 67.13
C LEU A 10 -16.95 40.49 66.54
N LEU A 11 -17.23 39.36 67.24
CA LEU A 11 -18.50 38.83 67.82
C LEU A 11 -19.79 38.50 66.98
N VAL A 12 -20.07 37.19 66.82
CA VAL A 12 -21.11 36.37 67.52
C VAL A 12 -22.64 36.74 67.50
N PHE A 13 -23.46 35.72 67.15
CA PHE A 13 -24.87 35.39 67.55
C PHE A 13 -26.13 35.67 66.66
N ILE A 14 -26.65 34.57 66.06
CA ILE A 14 -27.95 33.89 66.37
C ILE A 14 -29.28 34.17 65.59
N ILE A 15 -29.94 33.06 65.14
CA ILE A 15 -31.40 32.81 64.89
C ILE A 15 -32.10 33.61 63.75
N THR A 16 -32.90 33.07 62.80
CA THR A 16 -33.36 31.73 62.27
C THR A 16 -33.97 31.98 60.85
N LEU A 17 -34.57 31.10 60.01
CA LEU A 17 -35.13 29.71 60.00
C LEU A 17 -34.98 29.21 58.49
N ALA A 18 -35.52 28.13 57.88
CA ALA A 18 -36.45 27.03 58.19
C ALA A 18 -36.31 25.82 57.21
N SER A 19 -37.06 24.74 57.48
CA SER A 19 -37.61 23.71 56.56
C SER A 19 -36.81 23.17 55.35
N ILE A 20 -36.13 22.03 55.60
CA ILE A 20 -36.05 20.76 54.84
C ILE A 20 -37.31 20.44 53.96
N VAL A 21 -37.32 19.61 52.89
CA VAL A 21 -36.52 18.40 52.49
C VAL A 21 -36.22 18.37 50.94
N PRO A 22 -35.71 17.30 50.27
CA PRO A 22 -34.49 17.39 49.45
C PRO A 22 -34.69 17.31 47.91
N ALA A 23 -33.60 17.53 47.17
CA ALA A 23 -33.36 16.94 45.85
C ALA A 23 -32.27 15.86 45.97
N VAL A 24 -32.31 14.84 45.11
CA VAL A 24 -31.28 13.81 45.00
C VAL A 24 -30.27 14.27 43.94
N HIS A 25 -29.01 14.43 44.30
CA HIS A 25 -27.93 14.33 43.32
C HIS A 25 -27.67 12.85 43.06
N ALA A 26 -27.67 12.46 41.80
CA ALA A 26 -26.97 11.27 41.36
C ALA A 26 -25.50 11.65 41.13
N ASP A 27 -24.57 10.81 41.55
CA ASP A 27 -23.15 11.01 41.29
C ASP A 27 -22.84 10.61 39.85
N THR A 28 -22.44 11.56 39.00
CA THR A 28 -21.79 11.24 37.73
C THR A 28 -20.36 10.77 38.02
N VAL A 29 -20.07 9.52 37.67
CA VAL A 29 -18.72 8.96 37.81
C VAL A 29 -17.83 9.57 36.74
N SER A 30 -16.76 10.26 37.15
CA SER A 30 -15.76 10.81 36.24
C SER A 30 -14.98 9.69 35.55
N ASN A 31 -14.98 9.67 34.22
CA ASN A 31 -14.12 8.80 33.42
C ASN A 31 -12.64 9.22 33.64
N PRO A 32 -11.73 8.34 34.13
CA PRO A 32 -10.41 8.77 34.61
C PRO A 32 -9.35 9.05 33.52
N VAL A 33 -9.75 9.14 32.24
CA VAL A 33 -8.84 9.30 31.09
C VAL A 33 -8.48 10.77 30.82
N SER A 34 -9.28 11.73 31.30
CA SER A 34 -9.19 13.15 30.92
C SER A 34 -7.97 13.94 31.44
N ASP A 35 -7.10 13.35 32.26
CA ASP A 35 -6.07 14.07 33.05
C ASP A 35 -4.67 14.11 32.40
N VAL A 36 -4.52 13.68 31.13
CA VAL A 36 -3.21 13.57 30.45
C VAL A 36 -2.96 14.61 29.34
N ARG A 37 -3.99 15.02 28.59
CA ARG A 37 -3.82 15.85 27.37
C ARG A 37 -3.71 17.35 27.68
N SER A 38 -2.51 17.81 28.05
CA SER A 38 -2.18 19.23 28.16
C SER A 38 -0.68 19.56 27.99
N SER A 39 -0.21 19.72 26.75
CA SER A 39 0.97 20.53 26.41
C SER A 39 1.08 20.76 24.89
N SER A 40 0.89 22.00 24.43
CA SER A 40 1.25 22.41 23.08
C SER A 40 2.73 22.82 23.02
N ASP A 41 3.61 21.86 22.74
CA ASP A 41 5.01 22.10 22.41
C ASP A 41 5.42 21.15 21.27
N HIS A 42 5.76 21.68 20.10
CA HIS A 42 6.05 20.88 18.89
C HIS A 42 7.50 20.35 18.92
N THR A 43 7.81 19.54 19.94
CA THR A 43 8.83 18.49 19.81
C THR A 43 8.19 17.28 19.14
N GLU A 44 8.91 16.61 18.24
CA GLU A 44 8.48 15.32 17.71
C GLU A 44 8.18 14.34 18.86
N PRO A 45 7.16 13.45 18.71
CA PRO A 45 6.80 12.53 19.77
C PRO A 45 7.97 11.58 20.08
N GLU A 46 8.32 11.42 21.36
CA GLU A 46 9.21 10.33 21.76
C GLU A 46 8.46 8.99 21.61
N ILE A 47 8.65 8.37 20.45
CA ILE A 47 8.25 7.00 20.13
C ILE A 47 9.32 6.08 20.72
N THR A 48 8.93 5.30 21.74
CA THR A 48 9.82 4.33 22.39
C THR A 48 9.63 2.97 21.75
N VAL A 49 10.71 2.41 21.21
CA VAL A 49 10.67 1.10 20.55
C VAL A 49 10.65 -0.01 21.63
N GLY A 50 9.49 -0.63 21.85
CA GLY A 50 9.30 -1.68 22.85
C GLY A 50 7.85 -1.90 23.32
N SER A 51 7.69 -2.79 24.31
CA SER A 51 6.41 -3.32 24.82
C SER A 51 5.43 -2.33 25.43
N ASP A 52 5.84 -1.08 25.65
CA ASP A 52 5.14 -0.12 26.51
C ASP A 52 4.25 0.86 25.71
N GLY A 53 3.80 0.44 24.52
CA GLY A 53 2.61 1.00 23.86
C GLY A 53 2.80 2.29 23.05
N LYS A 54 3.79 2.35 22.15
CA LYS A 54 3.91 3.43 21.14
C LYS A 54 4.22 2.98 19.70
N THR A 55 4.35 1.68 19.49
CA THR A 55 4.59 1.08 18.18
C THR A 55 3.65 -0.12 18.05
N ILE A 56 2.95 -0.20 16.93
CA ILE A 56 2.16 -1.35 16.53
C ILE A 56 3.10 -2.33 15.85
N VAL A 57 3.11 -3.59 16.28
CA VAL A 57 3.56 -4.71 15.44
C VAL A 57 2.35 -5.19 14.64
N SER A 58 2.47 -5.26 13.32
CA SER A 58 1.42 -5.71 12.39
C SER A 58 1.69 -7.12 11.88
N LYS A 59 2.94 -7.40 11.47
CA LYS A 59 3.41 -8.74 11.05
C LYS A 59 4.71 -9.06 11.79
N GLU A 60 4.83 -10.27 12.33
CA GLU A 60 6.07 -10.78 12.95
C GLU A 60 6.10 -12.31 12.84
N GLU A 61 7.09 -12.87 12.13
CA GLU A 61 7.31 -14.33 12.03
C GLU A 61 8.74 -14.65 12.46
N THR A 62 8.95 -15.75 13.20
CA THR A 62 10.29 -16.25 13.56
C THR A 62 10.46 -17.69 13.12
N THR A 63 11.52 -17.97 12.36
CA THR A 63 11.83 -19.27 11.79
C THR A 63 13.24 -19.73 12.18
N THR A 64 13.39 -21.00 12.57
CA THR A 64 14.70 -21.59 12.82
C THR A 64 15.33 -22.02 11.49
N ILE A 65 16.46 -21.42 11.10
CA ILE A 65 17.15 -21.70 9.84
C ILE A 65 18.42 -22.56 10.02
N GLY A 66 18.87 -22.74 11.27
CA GLY A 66 20.02 -23.57 11.60
C GLY A 66 20.11 -23.84 13.11
N PRO A 67 21.06 -24.68 13.57
CA PRO A 67 21.24 -24.97 14.99
C PRO A 67 21.51 -23.69 15.80
N GLY A 68 20.57 -23.28 16.65
CA GLY A 68 20.71 -22.04 17.43
C GLY A 68 20.75 -20.77 16.57
N ILE A 69 20.14 -20.80 15.37
CA ILE A 69 20.07 -19.67 14.44
C ILE A 69 18.61 -19.44 14.06
N GLU A 70 18.08 -18.29 14.45
CA GLU A 70 16.68 -17.89 14.25
C GLU A 70 16.60 -16.59 13.46
N LEU A 71 15.80 -16.60 12.38
CA LEU A 71 15.47 -15.45 11.56
C LEU A 71 14.07 -14.95 11.96
N THR A 72 13.96 -13.71 12.41
CA THR A 72 12.70 -13.00 12.60
C THR A 72 12.52 -11.97 11.50
N THR A 73 11.38 -11.99 10.80
CA THR A 73 10.94 -10.92 9.89
C THR A 73 9.83 -10.12 10.58
N PHE A 74 9.83 -8.79 10.46
CA PHE A 74 8.83 -7.96 11.13
C PHE A 74 8.40 -6.72 10.32
N GLU A 75 7.19 -6.28 10.62
CA GLU A 75 6.60 -5.02 10.19
C GLU A 75 6.06 -4.27 11.41
N ARG A 76 6.46 -3.00 11.53
CA ARG A 76 6.10 -2.11 12.64
C ARG A 76 5.56 -0.79 12.10
N PHE A 77 4.59 -0.23 12.82
CA PHE A 77 3.94 1.04 12.48
C PHE A 77 3.94 1.96 13.70
N ASP A 78 4.35 3.21 13.51
CA ASP A 78 4.36 4.24 14.57
C ASP A 78 3.92 5.61 14.01
N ALA A 79 3.84 6.63 14.87
CA ALA A 79 3.41 7.97 14.47
C ALA A 79 4.30 8.63 13.38
N ARG A 80 5.57 8.23 13.25
CA ARG A 80 6.49 8.67 12.17
C ARG A 80 6.31 7.82 10.89
N GLY A 81 5.71 6.63 10.96
CA GLY A 81 5.31 5.80 9.81
C GLY A 81 5.77 4.33 9.90
N TRP A 82 5.71 3.63 8.77
CA TRP A 82 6.08 2.21 8.65
C TRP A 82 7.58 1.95 8.77
N ILE A 83 7.93 0.80 9.35
CA ILE A 83 9.28 0.24 9.42
C ILE A 83 9.21 -1.27 9.18
N ASN A 84 9.90 -1.74 8.13
CA ASN A 84 10.14 -3.16 7.87
C ASN A 84 11.58 -3.52 8.26
N GLY A 85 11.82 -4.78 8.62
CA GLY A 85 13.17 -5.31 8.78
C GLY A 85 13.24 -6.74 9.31
N GLU A 86 14.47 -7.18 9.55
CA GLU A 86 14.80 -8.56 9.89
C GLU A 86 15.85 -8.62 11.00
N ILE A 87 15.74 -9.66 11.82
CA ILE A 87 16.64 -9.97 12.93
C ILE A 87 17.18 -11.38 12.73
N LEU A 88 18.50 -11.55 12.74
CA LEU A 88 19.15 -12.85 12.72
C LEU A 88 19.87 -13.06 14.05
N THR A 89 19.30 -13.91 14.89
CA THR A 89 19.79 -14.23 16.24
C THR A 89 20.61 -15.52 16.19
N VAL A 90 21.81 -15.50 16.77
CA VAL A 90 22.79 -16.61 16.70
C VAL A 90 23.36 -16.93 18.07
N ASP A 91 23.21 -18.18 18.50
CA ASP A 91 23.85 -18.74 19.69
C ASP A 91 25.34 -19.05 19.42
N LEU A 92 26.24 -18.27 20.05
CA LEU A 92 27.70 -18.42 20.03
C LEU A 92 28.23 -19.36 21.13
N ALA A 93 27.35 -20.01 21.89
CA ALA A 93 27.67 -21.12 22.79
C ALA A 93 27.34 -22.49 22.18
N ASN A 94 26.61 -22.55 21.08
CA ASN A 94 26.35 -23.76 20.30
C ASN A 94 27.59 -24.16 19.48
N ASP A 95 27.97 -25.44 19.51
CA ASP A 95 29.12 -25.99 18.78
C ASP A 95 28.77 -26.50 17.37
N GLN A 96 27.54 -26.28 16.92
CA GLN A 96 27.05 -26.58 15.57
C GLN A 96 26.85 -25.33 14.69
N SER A 97 27.16 -24.14 15.20
CA SER A 97 27.08 -22.85 14.51
C SER A 97 28.38 -22.06 14.66
N SER A 98 28.70 -21.20 13.68
CA SER A 98 29.82 -20.26 13.78
C SER A 98 29.62 -19.02 12.90
N THR A 99 30.47 -18.02 13.08
CA THR A 99 30.37 -16.71 12.42
C THR A 99 31.76 -16.23 11.99
N ASP A 100 31.91 -15.78 10.74
CA ASP A 100 33.20 -15.31 10.20
C ASP A 100 33.00 -14.21 9.14
N LEU A 101 34.08 -13.51 8.77
CA LEU A 101 34.04 -12.40 7.81
C LEU A 101 33.75 -12.88 6.38
N LEU A 102 32.63 -12.43 5.80
CA LEU A 102 32.41 -12.48 4.34
C LEU A 102 33.25 -11.40 3.67
N PHE A 103 33.92 -11.73 2.56
CA PHE A 103 34.58 -10.78 1.66
C PHE A 103 34.89 -11.46 0.31
N PRO A 104 35.05 -10.73 -0.81
CA PRO A 104 35.31 -11.31 -2.15
C PRO A 104 36.69 -11.98 -2.34
N GLY A 105 37.42 -12.30 -1.27
CA GLY A 105 38.81 -12.80 -1.32
C GLY A 105 39.85 -11.70 -1.54
N LYS A 106 39.42 -10.46 -1.83
CA LYS A 106 40.24 -9.25 -1.97
C LYS A 106 39.66 -8.12 -1.12
N ILE A 107 40.51 -7.16 -0.76
CA ILE A 107 40.18 -6.01 0.09
C ILE A 107 39.68 -4.79 -0.72
N SER A 108 39.96 -4.74 -2.02
CA SER A 108 39.60 -3.62 -2.92
C SER A 108 38.75 -4.08 -4.12
N ASP A 109 37.92 -5.09 -3.86
CA ASP A 109 36.90 -5.63 -4.75
C ASP A 109 35.58 -5.65 -3.93
N ALA A 110 34.41 -5.52 -4.58
CA ALA A 110 33.10 -5.58 -3.93
C ALA A 110 32.14 -6.53 -4.66
N MET A 111 31.25 -7.18 -3.91
CA MET A 111 30.35 -8.23 -4.36
C MET A 111 29.03 -8.17 -3.56
N PRO A 112 27.89 -8.62 -4.09
CA PRO A 112 26.66 -8.76 -3.30
C PRO A 112 26.87 -9.66 -2.08
N VAL A 113 26.08 -9.46 -1.03
CA VAL A 113 26.05 -10.31 0.17
C VAL A 113 25.56 -11.71 -0.19
N SER A 114 24.59 -11.84 -1.10
CA SER A 114 24.11 -13.13 -1.63
C SER A 114 25.24 -13.94 -2.29
N GLU A 115 25.89 -13.36 -3.31
CA GLU A 115 27.08 -13.92 -3.98
C GLU A 115 28.20 -14.26 -2.96
N MET A 116 28.37 -13.47 -1.88
CA MET A 116 29.34 -13.75 -0.81
C MET A 116 28.94 -14.92 0.09
N VAL A 117 27.67 -15.03 0.47
CA VAL A 117 27.12 -16.12 1.29
C VAL A 117 27.25 -17.45 0.54
N GLU A 118 26.85 -17.49 -0.74
CA GLU A 118 27.04 -18.63 -1.63
C GLU A 118 28.53 -19.00 -1.74
N SER A 119 29.39 -18.03 -2.10
CA SER A 119 30.83 -18.25 -2.29
C SER A 119 31.56 -18.73 -1.02
N ALA A 120 31.03 -18.42 0.16
CA ALA A 120 31.58 -18.86 1.44
C ALA A 120 31.04 -20.22 1.91
N GLY A 121 29.89 -20.67 1.39
CA GLY A 121 29.12 -21.78 1.98
C GLY A 121 28.48 -21.42 3.32
N ALA A 122 28.11 -20.15 3.50
CA ALA A 122 27.32 -19.69 4.64
C ALA A 122 25.83 -20.01 4.43
N ILE A 123 25.06 -20.10 5.52
CA ILE A 123 23.58 -20.27 5.46
C ILE A 123 22.83 -18.95 5.58
N GLY A 124 23.56 -17.84 5.75
CA GLY A 124 23.03 -16.48 5.80
C GLY A 124 24.11 -15.47 6.17
N GLY A 125 23.75 -14.19 6.23
CA GLY A 125 24.66 -13.11 6.59
C GLY A 125 24.08 -11.72 6.37
N VAL A 126 24.86 -10.70 6.72
CA VAL A 126 24.56 -9.28 6.48
C VAL A 126 25.75 -8.53 5.89
N ASN A 127 25.51 -7.38 5.26
CA ASN A 127 26.56 -6.46 4.84
C ASN A 127 27.43 -5.97 6.00
N GLY A 128 28.63 -5.48 5.70
CA GLY A 128 29.65 -5.17 6.69
C GLY A 128 29.96 -3.68 6.84
N ASP A 129 31.25 -3.37 6.72
CA ASP A 129 31.89 -2.10 7.06
C ASP A 129 31.66 -1.00 6.01
N PHE A 130 31.78 0.26 6.44
CA PHE A 130 31.79 1.42 5.55
C PHE A 130 32.98 1.34 4.60
N PHE A 131 32.91 1.92 3.39
CA PHE A 131 33.94 1.72 2.37
C PHE A 131 34.16 2.89 1.37
N ASP A 132 35.31 2.89 0.67
CA ASP A 132 35.71 3.87 -0.34
C ASP A 132 35.05 3.60 -1.72
N ILE A 133 33.73 3.48 -1.69
CA ILE A 133 32.75 3.14 -2.76
C ILE A 133 32.89 3.92 -4.09
N ASN A 134 33.65 5.01 -4.11
CA ASN A 134 33.83 5.86 -5.30
C ASN A 134 35.20 5.67 -6.00
N ARG A 135 36.06 4.75 -5.52
CA ARG A 135 37.47 4.68 -5.99
C ARG A 135 38.17 3.34 -5.87
N THR A 136 38.05 2.68 -4.73
CA THR A 136 38.84 1.48 -4.40
C THR A 136 38.04 0.37 -3.76
N ASP A 137 36.76 0.64 -3.48
CA ASP A 137 35.82 -0.22 -2.75
C ASP A 137 36.31 -0.72 -1.38
N ALA A 138 37.49 -0.27 -0.93
CA ALA A 138 38.13 -0.82 0.24
C ALA A 138 37.41 -0.38 1.52
N PRO A 139 37.18 -1.30 2.48
CA PRO A 139 36.54 -0.96 3.73
C PRO A 139 37.35 0.09 4.51
N LEU A 140 36.72 0.78 5.46
CA LEU A 140 37.36 1.81 6.25
C LEU A 140 38.02 1.20 7.49
N GLY A 141 37.33 0.34 8.23
CA GLY A 141 37.79 -0.26 9.47
C GLY A 141 38.82 -1.38 9.35
N THR A 142 38.89 -2.19 10.40
CA THR A 142 39.74 -3.38 10.50
C THR A 142 38.98 -4.59 9.94
N ALA A 143 39.69 -5.48 9.23
CA ALA A 143 39.15 -6.77 8.79
C ALA A 143 40.03 -7.92 9.30
N ILE A 144 39.42 -8.84 10.05
CA ILE A 144 40.04 -10.08 10.55
C ILE A 144 39.15 -11.25 10.11
N LYS A 145 39.77 -12.34 9.65
CA LYS A 145 39.11 -13.60 9.24
C LYS A 145 39.95 -14.78 9.72
N GLY A 146 39.38 -15.76 10.41
CA GLY A 146 40.10 -16.92 10.97
C GLY A 146 41.41 -16.55 11.69
N GLY A 147 41.34 -15.66 12.68
CA GLY A 147 42.44 -15.10 13.46
C GLY A 147 43.44 -14.23 12.68
N THR A 148 43.26 -14.07 11.36
CA THR A 148 44.22 -13.42 10.48
C THR A 148 43.83 -11.98 10.20
N LEU A 149 44.67 -11.02 10.62
CA LEU A 149 44.50 -9.61 10.28
C LEU A 149 44.74 -9.39 8.78
N LEU A 150 43.65 -9.28 8.02
CA LEU A 150 43.67 -8.99 6.59
C LEU A 150 43.92 -7.50 6.32
N LYS A 151 43.44 -6.60 7.18
CA LYS A 151 43.51 -5.15 6.97
C LYS A 151 43.44 -4.38 8.28
N GLY A 152 44.25 -3.33 8.41
CA GLY A 152 44.20 -2.40 9.54
C GLY A 152 43.27 -1.20 9.31
N PRO A 153 42.95 -0.44 10.37
CA PRO A 153 41.94 0.62 10.35
C PRO A 153 42.41 1.88 9.62
N GLN A 154 41.55 2.45 8.78
CA GLN A 154 41.80 3.70 8.06
C GLN A 154 41.51 4.89 8.99
N GLY A 155 42.55 5.62 9.39
CA GLY A 155 42.40 6.85 10.17
C GLY A 155 41.83 6.59 11.57
N SER A 156 40.56 6.96 11.78
CA SER A 156 39.83 6.81 13.05
C SER A 156 38.80 5.66 13.06
N HIS A 157 38.68 4.88 12.00
CA HIS A 157 37.78 3.71 11.94
C HIS A 157 38.37 2.51 12.69
N THR A 158 38.67 2.69 13.98
CA THR A 158 39.27 1.65 14.85
C THR A 158 38.22 0.77 15.52
N LEU A 159 36.98 1.23 15.58
CA LEU A 159 35.86 0.55 16.24
C LEU A 159 35.37 -0.63 15.40
N THR A 160 35.22 -1.78 16.05
CA THR A 160 34.89 -3.06 15.43
C THR A 160 33.88 -3.85 16.25
N ALA A 161 33.15 -4.73 15.57
CA ALA A 161 32.41 -5.83 16.18
C ALA A 161 32.94 -7.15 15.62
N GLY A 162 32.85 -8.22 16.42
CA GLY A 162 33.35 -9.54 16.04
C GLY A 162 33.23 -10.53 17.19
N VAL A 163 33.81 -11.72 16.99
CA VAL A 163 33.83 -12.81 17.97
C VAL A 163 35.29 -13.21 18.24
N ASP A 164 35.63 -13.44 19.51
CA ASP A 164 36.97 -13.82 19.92
C ASP A 164 37.26 -15.33 19.83
N GLU A 165 38.53 -15.71 20.00
CA GLU A 165 38.98 -17.12 20.01
C GLU A 165 38.39 -17.97 21.18
N GLN A 166 37.49 -17.43 22.02
CA GLN A 166 36.69 -18.15 23.00
C GLN A 166 35.17 -18.14 22.68
N GLY A 167 34.81 -17.71 21.48
CA GLY A 167 33.44 -17.63 20.99
C GLY A 167 32.63 -16.54 21.69
N VAL A 168 33.25 -15.46 22.18
CA VAL A 168 32.54 -14.36 22.85
C VAL A 168 32.44 -13.16 21.92
N GLY A 169 31.21 -12.79 21.58
CA GLY A 169 30.89 -11.61 20.78
C GLY A 169 31.15 -10.31 21.52
N LYS A 170 31.90 -9.39 20.90
CA LYS A 170 32.43 -8.17 21.53
C LYS A 170 32.51 -7.00 20.55
N ILE A 171 32.35 -5.78 21.10
CA ILE A 171 32.65 -4.51 20.44
C ILE A 171 33.89 -3.89 21.09
N THR A 172 34.90 -3.57 20.29
CA THR A 172 36.18 -3.02 20.80
C THR A 172 36.93 -2.20 19.74
N ASN A 173 37.98 -1.50 20.15
CA ASN A 173 38.93 -0.90 19.22
C ASN A 173 40.03 -1.89 18.85
N ILE A 174 40.34 -1.97 17.56
CA ILE A 174 41.48 -2.71 17.03
C ILE A 174 42.36 -1.77 16.21
N PHE A 175 43.62 -1.66 16.63
CA PHE A 175 44.67 -0.88 15.99
C PHE A 175 45.66 -1.79 15.26
N LEU A 176 46.46 -1.22 14.35
CA LEU A 176 47.59 -1.91 13.73
C LEU A 176 48.85 -1.68 14.58
N GLU A 177 49.39 -2.72 15.22
CA GLU A 177 50.79 -2.72 15.67
C GLU A 177 51.65 -3.42 14.62
N GLY A 178 52.72 -2.76 14.17
CA GLY A 178 53.63 -3.35 13.20
C GLY A 178 54.89 -2.55 12.96
N ASN A 179 55.88 -3.20 12.37
CA ASN A 179 57.17 -2.61 12.08
C ASN A 179 57.76 -3.17 10.77
N VAL A 180 58.32 -2.28 9.97
CA VAL A 180 59.16 -2.61 8.80
C VAL A 180 60.64 -2.56 9.24
N THR A 181 61.37 -3.64 9.04
CA THR A 181 62.82 -3.73 9.25
C THR A 181 63.54 -3.66 7.91
N LEU A 182 64.33 -2.61 7.73
CA LEU A 182 65.14 -2.31 6.55
C LEU A 182 66.64 -2.38 6.90
N PRO A 183 67.56 -2.44 5.92
CA PRO A 183 69.00 -2.34 6.18
C PRO A 183 69.42 -1.02 6.89
N THR A 184 68.62 0.03 6.75
CA THR A 184 68.79 1.35 7.37
C THR A 184 68.28 1.43 8.82
N GLY A 185 67.37 0.54 9.24
CA GLY A 185 66.79 0.53 10.58
C GLY A 185 65.42 -0.15 10.67
N LYS A 186 64.86 -0.20 11.89
CA LYS A 186 63.47 -0.65 12.14
C LYS A 186 62.57 0.57 12.32
N TYR A 187 61.45 0.60 11.60
CA TYR A 187 60.50 1.72 11.53
C TYR A 187 59.07 1.21 11.77
N PRO A 188 58.15 2.01 12.34
CA PRO A 188 56.75 1.63 12.47
C PRO A 188 56.09 1.38 11.11
N LEU A 189 55.24 0.36 11.04
CA LEU A 189 54.28 0.17 9.95
C LEU A 189 53.07 1.07 10.23
N ALA A 190 52.67 1.90 9.27
CA ALA A 190 51.63 2.92 9.46
C ALA A 190 50.28 2.54 8.84
N ALA A 191 50.24 1.53 7.95
CA ALA A 191 49.04 1.09 7.24
C ALA A 191 49.19 -0.37 6.78
N LEU A 192 48.09 -1.11 6.69
CA LEU A 192 48.01 -2.47 6.16
C LEU A 192 46.76 -2.60 5.29
N ASN A 193 46.95 -2.81 3.98
CA ASN A 193 45.90 -2.91 2.96
C ASN A 193 44.86 -1.77 3.08
N GLN A 194 45.32 -0.51 2.96
CA GLN A 194 44.52 0.72 3.11
C GLN A 194 44.60 1.59 1.85
N TYR A 195 43.52 2.26 1.46
CA TYR A 195 43.53 3.11 0.27
C TYR A 195 44.33 4.42 0.46
N ALA A 196 44.54 4.88 1.70
CA ALA A 196 45.34 6.06 2.02
C ALA A 196 46.37 5.80 3.13
N ILE A 197 47.58 6.35 2.97
CA ILE A 197 48.69 6.15 3.92
C ILE A 197 48.90 7.41 4.78
N PRO A 198 49.09 7.27 6.12
CA PRO A 198 49.40 8.39 7.00
C PRO A 198 50.62 9.21 6.55
N VAL A 199 50.59 10.50 6.89
CA VAL A 199 51.67 11.47 6.63
C VAL A 199 52.99 10.95 7.22
N ASN A 200 54.06 10.92 6.43
CA ASN A 200 55.37 10.35 6.79
C ASN A 200 55.41 8.82 7.05
N GLY A 201 54.33 8.10 6.74
CA GLY A 201 54.19 6.66 7.00
C GLY A 201 54.75 5.74 5.91
N ILE A 202 54.88 4.46 6.26
CA ILE A 202 55.07 3.35 5.31
C ILE A 202 53.87 2.41 5.47
N GLY A 203 53.17 2.12 4.38
CA GLY A 203 52.08 1.14 4.32
C GLY A 203 52.53 -0.17 3.67
N LEU A 204 51.90 -1.27 4.07
CA LEU A 204 52.06 -2.60 3.49
C LEU A 204 50.81 -2.98 2.71
N TYR A 205 51.02 -3.47 1.48
CA TYR A 205 50.04 -4.17 0.67
C TYR A 205 50.48 -5.61 0.44
N THR A 206 49.50 -6.50 0.33
CA THR A 206 49.69 -7.97 0.30
C THR A 206 48.86 -8.58 -0.83
N SER A 207 48.97 -9.90 -1.04
CA SER A 207 48.21 -10.60 -2.11
C SER A 207 46.69 -10.56 -1.97
N VAL A 208 46.16 -10.13 -0.81
CA VAL A 208 44.71 -9.89 -0.61
C VAL A 208 44.28 -8.45 -0.91
N TRP A 209 45.17 -7.55 -1.39
CA TRP A 209 44.77 -6.18 -1.72
C TRP A 209 43.67 -6.13 -2.79
N GLY A 210 43.91 -6.67 -3.98
CA GLY A 210 43.03 -6.53 -5.15
C GLY A 210 43.72 -5.80 -6.30
N GLU A 211 42.97 -5.32 -7.28
CA GLU A 211 43.53 -4.58 -8.43
C GLU A 211 43.59 -3.05 -8.25
N ALA A 212 42.93 -2.48 -7.23
CA ALA A 212 42.82 -1.04 -7.07
C ALA A 212 44.18 -0.33 -6.90
N GLN A 213 44.20 0.97 -7.15
CA GLN A 213 45.43 1.76 -6.98
C GLN A 213 45.81 1.86 -5.49
N ARG A 214 47.02 1.42 -5.18
CA ARG A 214 47.62 1.54 -3.86
C ARG A 214 47.85 3.01 -3.54
N SER A 215 47.57 3.42 -2.30
CA SER A 215 47.76 4.78 -1.78
C SER A 215 47.32 5.91 -2.71
N THR A 216 46.03 6.25 -2.73
CA THR A 216 45.48 7.40 -3.49
C THR A 216 45.86 8.76 -2.87
N SER A 217 46.78 8.80 -1.89
CA SER A 217 47.08 9.98 -1.06
C SER A 217 48.57 10.35 -1.06
N GLY A 218 48.88 11.60 -1.46
CA GLY A 218 50.21 12.21 -1.34
C GLY A 218 50.88 12.49 -2.69
N ASN A 219 51.62 13.60 -2.77
CA ASN A 219 52.37 14.00 -3.97
C ASN A 219 53.79 13.41 -4.03
N ASP A 220 54.26 12.84 -2.91
CA ASP A 220 55.60 12.25 -2.77
C ASP A 220 55.45 10.85 -2.17
N VAL A 221 55.53 9.84 -3.04
CA VAL A 221 55.38 8.43 -2.69
C VAL A 221 56.44 7.58 -3.41
N TYR A 222 56.78 6.43 -2.85
CA TYR A 222 57.72 5.48 -3.43
C TYR A 222 57.27 4.05 -3.15
N GLU A 223 57.18 3.21 -4.18
CA GLU A 223 56.75 1.82 -4.08
C GLU A 223 57.96 0.87 -4.14
N VAL A 224 57.97 -0.16 -3.29
CA VAL A 224 59.00 -1.19 -3.21
C VAL A 224 58.35 -2.57 -3.12
N THR A 225 58.54 -3.38 -4.16
CA THR A 225 58.10 -4.76 -4.21
C THR A 225 59.11 -5.68 -3.51
N VAL A 226 58.65 -6.56 -2.64
CA VAL A 226 59.46 -7.50 -1.84
C VAL A 226 58.92 -8.91 -2.06
N HIS A 227 59.72 -9.81 -2.63
CA HIS A 227 59.37 -11.21 -2.89
C HIS A 227 60.27 -12.12 -2.06
N ASN A 228 59.67 -13.01 -1.24
CA ASN A 228 60.37 -13.87 -0.27
C ASN A 228 61.37 -13.10 0.63
N GLY A 229 60.98 -11.93 1.13
CA GLY A 229 61.81 -11.09 2.02
C GLY A 229 62.93 -10.32 1.34
N LYS A 230 63.00 -10.30 0.00
CA LYS A 230 63.99 -9.51 -0.76
C LYS A 230 63.36 -8.54 -1.74
N VAL A 231 63.92 -7.33 -1.83
CA VAL A 231 63.48 -6.31 -2.79
C VAL A 231 63.65 -6.82 -4.23
N SER A 232 62.57 -6.84 -5.01
CA SER A 232 62.55 -7.28 -6.41
C SER A 232 62.44 -6.12 -7.40
N SER A 233 61.75 -5.04 -7.03
CA SER A 233 61.47 -3.88 -7.89
C SER A 233 61.13 -2.64 -7.06
N VAL A 234 61.32 -1.45 -7.64
CA VAL A 234 61.08 -0.15 -7.02
C VAL A 234 60.49 0.84 -8.04
N ALA A 235 59.69 1.82 -7.59
CA ALA A 235 59.08 2.84 -8.47
C ALA A 235 58.81 4.18 -7.77
N ASP A 236 58.94 5.29 -8.51
CA ASP A 236 58.65 6.67 -8.08
C ASP A 236 57.14 7.01 -8.00
N GLY A 237 56.29 6.02 -7.70
CA GLY A 237 54.84 6.15 -7.67
C GLY A 237 54.19 4.91 -7.09
N ALA A 238 53.05 5.06 -6.42
CA ALA A 238 52.25 3.93 -5.95
C ALA A 238 51.51 3.27 -7.14
N GLY A 239 51.57 1.94 -7.21
CA GLY A 239 51.09 1.15 -8.33
C GLY A 239 49.64 0.68 -8.20
N LYS A 240 49.21 -0.15 -9.14
CA LYS A 240 47.92 -0.84 -9.14
C LYS A 240 48.07 -2.29 -9.64
N GLY A 241 46.98 -3.04 -9.70
CA GLY A 241 46.96 -4.45 -10.12
C GLY A 241 47.42 -5.40 -9.01
N GLU A 242 47.14 -6.69 -9.22
CA GLU A 242 47.36 -7.77 -8.24
C GLU A 242 48.79 -7.84 -7.65
N ILE A 243 48.88 -8.47 -6.48
CA ILE A 243 50.13 -8.84 -5.81
C ILE A 243 50.20 -10.38 -5.70
N GLU A 244 51.26 -10.99 -6.22
CA GLU A 244 51.46 -12.45 -6.19
C GLU A 244 51.58 -13.01 -4.76
N LYS A 245 51.23 -14.29 -4.57
CA LYS A 245 51.45 -14.99 -3.28
C LYS A 245 52.94 -15.05 -2.94
N ASN A 246 53.29 -14.78 -1.67
CA ASN A 246 54.65 -14.58 -1.16
C ASN A 246 55.35 -13.29 -1.63
N THR A 247 54.62 -12.38 -2.27
CA THR A 247 55.04 -11.01 -2.56
C THR A 247 54.30 -10.02 -1.65
N MET A 248 55.02 -8.99 -1.24
CA MET A 248 54.55 -7.85 -0.46
C MET A 248 54.94 -6.57 -1.20
N VAL A 249 54.16 -5.50 -1.02
CA VAL A 249 54.46 -4.19 -1.60
C VAL A 249 54.44 -3.15 -0.49
N LEU A 250 55.59 -2.53 -0.23
CA LEU A 250 55.69 -1.38 0.66
C LEU A 250 55.49 -0.10 -0.16
N VAL A 251 54.62 0.79 0.32
CA VAL A 251 54.50 2.14 -0.23
C VAL A 251 54.83 3.14 0.88
N GLY A 252 55.86 3.93 0.65
CA GLY A 252 56.27 5.00 1.55
C GLY A 252 55.67 6.32 1.09
N ARG A 253 55.33 7.19 2.05
CA ARG A 253 54.83 8.55 1.81
C ARG A 253 55.71 9.57 2.50
N GLU A 254 56.13 10.62 1.80
CA GLU A 254 56.97 11.72 2.32
C GLU A 254 58.25 11.14 3.00
N GLN A 255 58.50 11.36 4.30
CA GLN A 255 59.66 10.73 4.96
C GLN A 255 59.64 9.18 4.93
N GLY A 256 58.48 8.56 4.71
CA GLY A 256 58.39 7.11 4.44
C GLY A 256 58.87 6.75 3.04
N ALA A 257 58.63 7.61 2.04
CA ALA A 257 59.14 7.44 0.68
C ALA A 257 60.67 7.54 0.67
N ASP A 258 61.23 8.54 1.36
CA ASP A 258 62.68 8.72 1.50
C ASP A 258 63.38 7.51 2.12
N ARG A 259 62.80 6.87 3.14
CA ARG A 259 63.34 5.64 3.75
C ARG A 259 63.34 4.43 2.81
N LEU A 260 62.41 4.38 1.85
CA LEU A 260 62.34 3.31 0.86
C LEU A 260 63.24 3.58 -0.36
N ARG A 261 63.55 4.84 -0.68
CA ARG A 261 64.51 5.25 -1.73
C ARG A 261 65.96 4.80 -1.46
N ASP A 262 66.30 4.53 -0.20
CA ASP A 262 67.59 3.97 0.20
C ASP A 262 67.75 2.47 -0.16
N LEU A 263 66.67 1.78 -0.59
CA LEU A 263 66.67 0.34 -0.87
C LEU A 263 67.10 0.00 -2.30
N SER A 264 67.87 -1.09 -2.43
CA SER A 264 68.32 -1.67 -3.70
C SER A 264 67.73 -3.06 -3.94
N VAL A 265 67.57 -3.44 -5.20
CA VAL A 265 67.13 -4.79 -5.60
C VAL A 265 68.09 -5.85 -5.04
N GLY A 266 67.55 -6.78 -4.24
CA GLY A 266 68.29 -7.82 -3.52
C GLY A 266 68.43 -7.58 -2.00
N ASP A 267 68.14 -6.38 -1.50
CA ASP A 267 68.20 -6.05 -0.06
C ASP A 267 67.16 -6.85 0.74
N ASP A 268 67.53 -7.20 1.98
CA ASP A 268 66.65 -7.92 2.91
C ASP A 268 65.66 -6.97 3.61
N VAL A 269 64.38 -7.34 3.57
CA VAL A 269 63.27 -6.61 4.20
C VAL A 269 62.38 -7.60 4.95
N THR A 270 62.07 -7.27 6.21
CA THR A 270 61.15 -8.06 7.06
C THR A 270 60.08 -7.15 7.62
N VAL A 271 58.82 -7.59 7.60
CA VAL A 271 57.70 -6.86 8.21
C VAL A 271 57.03 -7.75 9.25
N ASP A 272 56.94 -7.24 10.48
CA ASP A 272 56.19 -7.85 11.57
C ASP A 272 54.91 -7.04 11.77
N TYR A 273 53.73 -7.65 11.87
CA TYR A 273 52.49 -6.95 12.23
C TYR A 273 51.47 -7.84 12.95
N ALA A 274 50.60 -7.23 13.75
CA ALA A 274 49.54 -7.87 14.53
C ALA A 274 48.39 -6.87 14.80
N PRO A 275 47.16 -7.35 15.08
CA PRO A 275 46.13 -6.51 15.67
C PRO A 275 46.50 -6.19 17.13
N ALA A 276 46.41 -4.91 17.51
CA ALA A 276 46.47 -4.49 18.90
C ALA A 276 45.04 -4.20 19.37
N VAL A 277 44.54 -5.01 20.30
CA VAL A 277 43.15 -5.01 20.77
C VAL A 277 43.10 -4.47 22.21
N ASP A 278 42.08 -3.68 22.55
CA ASP A 278 41.78 -3.33 23.94
C ASP A 278 41.16 -4.56 24.67
N GLY A 279 41.99 -5.53 25.08
CA GLY A 279 41.54 -6.74 25.80
C GLY A 279 42.63 -7.81 26.03
N ASP A 280 42.25 -8.89 26.72
CA ASP A 280 43.10 -10.06 27.02
C ASP A 280 43.03 -11.18 25.96
N SER A 281 42.23 -11.00 24.89
CA SER A 281 41.93 -12.02 23.87
C SER A 281 41.96 -11.43 22.45
N LEU A 282 42.19 -12.29 21.45
CA LEU A 282 42.22 -11.93 20.04
C LEU A 282 40.89 -12.25 19.35
N MET A 283 40.50 -11.42 18.38
CA MET A 283 39.37 -11.71 17.52
C MET A 283 39.69 -12.85 16.55
N ASP A 284 38.77 -13.80 16.39
CA ASP A 284 38.84 -14.78 15.31
C ASP A 284 38.32 -14.17 14.00
N PHE A 285 37.24 -13.38 14.08
CA PHE A 285 36.85 -12.46 13.02
C PHE A 285 36.44 -11.09 13.56
N ALA A 286 36.58 -10.05 12.75
CA ALA A 286 36.15 -8.70 13.08
C ALA A 286 35.83 -7.88 11.82
N VAL A 287 34.77 -7.08 11.91
CA VAL A 287 34.32 -6.11 10.90
C VAL A 287 34.29 -4.70 11.49
N GLY A 288 34.54 -3.68 10.68
CA GLY A 288 34.47 -2.28 11.09
C GLY A 288 33.04 -1.78 11.29
N GLY A 289 32.89 -0.76 12.15
CA GLY A 289 31.66 -0.01 12.34
C GLY A 289 31.95 1.42 12.80
N ASN A 290 30.91 2.18 13.16
CA ASN A 290 31.05 3.62 13.40
C ASN A 290 30.33 4.14 14.66
N VAL A 291 29.03 3.87 14.79
CA VAL A 291 28.19 4.43 15.88
C VAL A 291 27.86 3.35 16.92
N ILE A 292 28.26 3.57 18.17
CA ILE A 292 27.85 2.71 19.30
C ILE A 292 26.37 2.96 19.58
N LEU A 293 25.56 1.91 19.47
CA LEU A 293 24.11 1.94 19.67
C LEU A 293 23.73 1.56 21.10
N ALA A 294 24.38 0.53 21.66
CA ALA A 294 24.20 0.14 23.06
C ALA A 294 25.56 -0.08 23.72
N LYS A 295 25.66 0.29 24.99
CA LYS A 295 26.81 0.02 25.85
C LYS A 295 26.37 -0.17 27.30
N ASP A 296 26.87 -1.23 27.94
CA ASP A 296 26.56 -1.57 29.33
C ASP A 296 25.03 -1.66 29.58
N GLY A 297 24.28 -2.16 28.59
CA GLY A 297 22.81 -2.25 28.57
C GLY A 297 22.08 -0.92 28.37
N GLN A 298 22.79 0.19 28.10
CA GLN A 298 22.23 1.54 27.95
C GLN A 298 22.40 2.08 26.53
N VAL A 299 21.41 2.84 26.08
CA VAL A 299 21.50 3.68 24.88
C VAL A 299 22.36 4.92 25.19
N PRO A 300 23.42 5.24 24.41
CA PRO A 300 24.20 6.45 24.59
C PRO A 300 23.37 7.72 24.36
N GLY A 301 23.51 8.70 25.26
CA GLY A 301 22.88 10.01 25.08
C GLY A 301 23.55 10.82 23.97
N GLY A 302 22.74 11.47 23.12
CA GLY A 302 23.22 12.30 22.01
C GLY A 302 23.43 11.56 20.68
N LEU A 303 22.83 10.38 20.52
CA LEU A 303 22.57 9.81 19.19
C LEU A 303 21.62 10.72 18.38
N ASP A 304 21.68 10.63 17.06
CA ASP A 304 20.74 11.34 16.19
C ASP A 304 19.37 10.67 16.20
N ASP A 305 18.34 11.51 16.32
CA ASP A 305 16.92 11.15 16.35
C ASP A 305 16.13 11.93 15.27
N SER A 306 16.81 12.37 14.20
CA SER A 306 16.22 13.15 13.10
C SER A 306 16.44 12.57 11.70
N THR A 307 17.54 11.84 11.46
CA THR A 307 17.83 11.26 10.14
C THR A 307 17.45 9.78 10.08
N THR A 308 16.31 9.47 9.46
CA THR A 308 15.98 8.08 9.10
C THR A 308 16.82 7.58 7.92
N ALA A 309 17.12 6.28 7.90
CA ALA A 309 17.74 5.59 6.77
C ALA A 309 17.54 4.07 6.93
N PRO A 310 17.77 3.27 5.86
CA PRO A 310 18.06 1.85 6.03
C PRO A 310 19.31 1.66 6.91
N ARG A 311 19.29 0.67 7.79
CA ARG A 311 20.34 0.43 8.80
C ARG A 311 20.76 -1.03 8.80
N THR A 312 22.04 -1.26 9.07
CA THR A 312 22.52 -2.58 9.49
C THR A 312 23.29 -2.43 10.81
N SER A 313 23.07 -3.36 11.73
CA SER A 313 23.77 -3.35 13.01
C SER A 313 24.01 -4.74 13.58
N VAL A 314 24.97 -4.81 14.51
CA VAL A 314 25.37 -6.02 15.21
C VAL A 314 25.44 -5.74 16.71
N GLY A 315 24.85 -6.63 17.50
CA GLY A 315 24.82 -6.54 18.96
C GLY A 315 25.06 -7.88 19.64
N PHE A 316 25.31 -7.82 20.94
CA PHE A 316 25.68 -8.95 21.77
C PHE A 316 25.02 -8.90 23.15
N SER A 317 24.66 -10.08 23.68
CA SER A 317 24.15 -10.28 25.05
C SER A 317 25.16 -9.86 26.14
N GLU A 318 24.73 -9.78 27.41
CA GLU A 318 25.60 -9.40 28.55
C GLU A 318 26.80 -10.34 28.73
N ASP A 319 26.64 -11.63 28.42
CA ASP A 319 27.71 -12.62 28.44
C ASP A 319 28.44 -12.78 27.09
N GLY A 320 28.02 -12.06 26.06
CA GLY A 320 28.54 -12.15 24.69
C GLY A 320 28.31 -13.51 24.02
N LYS A 321 27.32 -14.31 24.48
CA LYS A 321 26.99 -15.62 23.90
C LYS A 321 25.81 -15.65 22.94
N THR A 322 25.09 -14.54 22.77
CA THR A 322 24.15 -14.35 21.66
C THR A 322 24.65 -13.20 20.79
N MET A 323 24.75 -13.40 19.48
CA MET A 323 24.86 -12.33 18.49
C MET A 323 23.47 -12.02 17.95
N ILE A 324 23.18 -10.73 17.78
CA ILE A 324 21.95 -10.19 17.20
C ILE A 324 22.38 -9.36 16.00
N LEU A 325 22.01 -9.76 14.79
CA LEU A 325 22.18 -8.97 13.58
C LEU A 325 20.82 -8.39 13.19
N VAL A 326 20.79 -7.12 12.79
CA VAL A 326 19.56 -6.46 12.36
C VAL A 326 19.79 -5.74 11.04
N ALA A 327 18.89 -5.97 10.10
CA ALA A 327 18.67 -5.13 8.93
C ALA A 327 17.35 -4.37 9.10
N ILE A 328 17.34 -3.10 8.73
CA ILE A 328 16.16 -2.23 8.71
C ILE A 328 16.08 -1.63 7.31
N ASP A 329 14.98 -1.87 6.60
CA ASP A 329 14.75 -1.25 5.30
C ASP A 329 14.42 0.23 5.43
N GLY A 330 14.51 0.99 4.34
CA GLY A 330 14.23 2.42 4.38
C GLY A 330 14.21 3.08 3.01
N ARG A 331 13.85 4.37 2.98
CA ARG A 331 13.70 5.20 1.75
C ARG A 331 12.67 4.66 0.76
N GLN A 332 11.76 3.82 1.23
CA GLN A 332 10.69 3.20 0.46
C GLN A 332 9.35 3.67 1.05
N LEU A 333 8.24 3.49 0.32
CA LEU A 333 6.92 3.83 0.86
C LEU A 333 6.59 2.92 2.05
N ASP A 334 6.93 1.63 1.93
CA ASP A 334 6.63 0.60 2.91
C ASP A 334 7.53 0.60 4.14
N SER A 335 8.67 1.31 4.10
CA SER A 335 9.56 1.52 5.25
C SER A 335 10.30 2.85 5.19
N ARG A 336 10.13 3.67 6.23
CA ARG A 336 10.83 4.95 6.44
C ARG A 336 12.30 4.76 6.88
N GLY A 337 12.60 3.62 7.49
CA GLY A 337 13.88 3.33 8.17
C GLY A 337 14.08 4.07 9.50
N MET A 338 15.13 3.71 10.23
CA MET A 338 15.34 4.17 11.61
C MET A 338 16.35 5.33 11.76
N THR A 339 16.16 6.15 12.78
CA THR A 339 17.19 7.04 13.33
C THR A 339 18.24 6.23 14.12
N TYR A 340 19.36 6.84 14.54
CA TYR A 340 20.32 6.11 15.38
C TYR A 340 19.78 5.86 16.80
N LYS A 341 18.91 6.73 17.33
CA LYS A 341 18.23 6.50 18.61
C LYS A 341 17.22 5.36 18.50
N GLU A 342 16.35 5.36 17.49
CA GLU A 342 15.37 4.29 17.24
C GLU A 342 16.06 2.93 17.12
N LEU A 343 17.12 2.84 16.30
CA LEU A 343 17.92 1.62 16.14
C LEU A 343 18.58 1.17 17.44
N ALA A 344 19.03 2.11 18.28
CA ALA A 344 19.63 1.81 19.57
C ALA A 344 18.63 1.30 20.61
N GLU A 345 17.41 1.84 20.60
CA GLU A 345 16.31 1.35 21.43
C GLU A 345 15.83 -0.02 20.96
N PHE A 346 15.66 -0.22 19.64
CA PHE A 346 15.32 -1.51 19.05
C PHE A 346 16.37 -2.60 19.35
N MET A 347 17.66 -2.30 19.21
CA MET A 347 18.72 -3.27 19.56
C MET A 347 18.71 -3.65 21.05
N LYS A 348 18.37 -2.69 21.92
CA LYS A 348 18.23 -2.93 23.37
C LYS A 348 16.97 -3.73 23.71
N GLU A 349 15.85 -3.47 23.02
CA GLU A 349 14.60 -4.25 23.12
C GLU A 349 14.88 -5.74 22.87
N HIS A 350 15.62 -6.05 21.81
CA HIS A 350 16.00 -7.41 21.41
C HIS A 350 17.19 -7.98 22.21
N GLY A 351 17.57 -7.34 23.32
CA GLY A 351 18.50 -7.90 24.31
C GLY A 351 19.98 -7.56 24.12
N ALA A 352 20.35 -6.66 23.21
CA ALA A 352 21.74 -6.26 23.04
C ALA A 352 22.25 -5.41 24.22
N TYR A 353 23.14 -6.00 25.01
CA TYR A 353 23.89 -5.32 26.07
C TYR A 353 24.98 -4.39 25.52
N SER A 354 25.52 -4.73 24.35
CA SER A 354 26.34 -3.86 23.53
C SER A 354 25.96 -3.97 22.06
N ALA A 355 25.93 -2.87 21.30
CA ALA A 355 25.55 -2.85 19.89
C ALA A 355 26.29 -1.77 19.09
N LEU A 356 26.56 -2.05 17.81
CA LEU A 356 27.33 -1.24 16.88
C LEU A 356 26.61 -1.15 15.51
N ASN A 357 26.46 0.06 15.00
CA ASN A 357 26.01 0.32 13.64
C ASN A 357 27.17 0.13 12.64
N ILE A 358 26.93 -0.70 11.61
CA ILE A 358 27.84 -0.94 10.48
C ILE A 358 27.29 -0.20 9.22
N ASP A 359 27.71 -0.50 7.99
CA ASP A 359 27.25 0.30 6.83
C ASP A 359 25.74 0.11 6.55
N GLY A 360 25.12 1.08 5.86
CA GLY A 360 23.69 1.04 5.56
C GLY A 360 23.27 1.91 4.38
N GLY A 361 22.02 2.37 4.36
CA GLY A 361 21.40 2.81 3.11
C GLY A 361 21.23 1.61 2.17
N GLY A 362 21.43 1.78 0.86
CA GLY A 362 21.39 0.64 -0.08
C GLY A 362 22.48 -0.41 0.11
N SER A 363 23.44 -0.21 1.02
CA SER A 363 24.33 -1.28 1.47
C SER A 363 23.62 -2.28 2.40
N THR A 364 22.48 -1.91 3.01
CA THR A 364 21.73 -2.78 3.92
C THR A 364 21.15 -3.97 3.17
N THR A 365 21.63 -5.15 3.53
CA THR A 365 21.13 -6.42 3.00
C THR A 365 21.27 -7.51 4.05
N MET A 366 20.22 -8.31 4.24
CA MET A 366 20.26 -9.58 4.96
C MET A 366 19.93 -10.73 4.00
N VAL A 367 20.67 -11.83 4.14
CA VAL A 367 20.55 -13.05 3.35
C VAL A 367 20.35 -14.24 4.29
N ALA A 368 19.44 -15.16 3.96
CA ALA A 368 19.18 -16.35 4.76
C ALA A 368 18.64 -17.53 3.93
N ARG A 369 19.04 -18.75 4.31
CA ARG A 369 18.53 -20.00 3.73
C ARG A 369 17.36 -20.53 4.56
N LYS A 370 16.14 -20.47 4.02
CA LYS A 370 14.95 -21.09 4.63
C LYS A 370 15.15 -22.61 4.74
N ALA A 371 14.65 -23.21 5.83
CA ALA A 371 14.86 -24.63 6.13
C ALA A 371 14.46 -25.56 4.97
N GLY A 372 15.38 -26.41 4.51
CA GLY A 372 15.15 -27.33 3.39
C GLY A 372 15.28 -26.74 1.98
N LYS A 373 15.64 -25.45 1.82
CA LYS A 373 16.15 -24.90 0.54
C LYS A 373 17.66 -25.24 0.39
N GLU A 374 18.16 -25.24 -0.83
CA GLU A 374 19.61 -25.34 -1.12
C GLU A 374 20.31 -23.99 -0.90
N ASP A 375 19.80 -22.94 -1.56
CA ASP A 375 20.42 -21.63 -1.66
C ASP A 375 19.90 -20.65 -0.58
N ALA A 376 20.70 -19.63 -0.28
CA ALA A 376 20.33 -18.54 0.63
C ALA A 376 19.85 -17.33 -0.18
N GLU A 377 18.68 -16.80 0.18
CA GLU A 377 18.00 -15.72 -0.56
C GLU A 377 18.10 -14.40 0.21
N VAL A 378 18.01 -13.26 -0.48
CA VAL A 378 17.85 -11.95 0.18
C VAL A 378 16.47 -11.91 0.85
N VAL A 379 16.41 -11.53 2.11
CA VAL A 379 15.17 -11.56 2.92
C VAL A 379 14.60 -10.18 3.25
N ASN A 380 15.29 -9.10 2.87
CA ASN A 380 14.89 -7.70 3.03
C ASN A 380 14.65 -7.02 1.67
N ALA A 381 14.28 -5.73 1.64
CA ALA A 381 14.13 -4.91 0.44
C ALA A 381 15.26 -3.83 0.28
N PRO A 382 16.36 -4.13 -0.43
CA PRO A 382 17.48 -3.21 -0.64
C PRO A 382 17.07 -1.85 -1.23
N SER A 383 17.39 -0.75 -0.53
CA SER A 383 16.89 0.60 -0.86
C SER A 383 17.36 1.22 -2.18
N ASP A 384 18.23 0.53 -2.93
CA ASP A 384 18.69 0.97 -4.26
C ASP A 384 17.86 0.31 -5.40
N GLY A 385 16.91 -0.59 -5.07
CA GLY A 385 16.10 -1.36 -6.01
C GLY A 385 16.77 -2.65 -6.51
N GLU A 386 18.06 -2.81 -6.26
CA GLU A 386 18.84 -4.04 -6.42
C GLU A 386 19.86 -4.17 -5.27
N GLU A 387 20.42 -5.37 -5.08
CA GLU A 387 21.42 -5.61 -4.05
C GLU A 387 22.76 -4.92 -4.38
N ARG A 388 23.20 -4.01 -3.51
CA ARG A 388 24.46 -3.28 -3.70
C ARG A 388 25.67 -4.18 -3.45
N LYS A 389 26.68 -4.05 -4.32
CA LYS A 389 27.99 -4.68 -4.12
C LYS A 389 28.73 -4.00 -2.96
N VAL A 390 29.12 -4.79 -1.96
CA VAL A 390 29.84 -4.36 -0.74
C VAL A 390 31.14 -5.17 -0.57
N PRO A 391 32.17 -4.66 0.14
CA PRO A 391 33.47 -5.33 0.18
C PRO A 391 33.62 -6.37 1.29
N ASN A 392 32.72 -6.37 2.27
CA ASN A 392 32.68 -7.39 3.33
C ASN A 392 31.29 -7.48 3.99
N GLY A 393 31.14 -8.48 4.85
CA GLY A 393 29.93 -8.78 5.62
C GLY A 393 30.20 -9.71 6.80
N ILE A 394 29.16 -10.02 7.56
CA ILE A 394 29.18 -11.06 8.61
C ILE A 394 28.44 -12.28 8.06
N GLY A 395 29.12 -13.43 7.98
CA GLY A 395 28.56 -14.68 7.48
C GLY A 395 28.26 -15.64 8.61
N ILE A 396 27.10 -16.29 8.54
CA ILE A 396 26.62 -17.25 9.52
C ILE A 396 26.69 -18.66 8.93
N PHE A 397 27.35 -19.57 9.64
CA PHE A 397 27.63 -20.93 9.21
C PHE A 397 27.01 -21.93 10.18
N ALA A 398 26.51 -23.05 9.65
CA ALA A 398 26.17 -24.23 10.43
C ALA A 398 27.10 -25.38 10.04
N GLU A 399 27.37 -26.32 10.95
CA GLU A 399 28.02 -27.57 10.56
C GLU A 399 27.14 -28.34 9.57
N ALA A 400 27.76 -29.03 8.61
CA ALA A 400 27.05 -29.90 7.68
C ALA A 400 26.34 -31.02 8.46
N GLY A 401 25.01 -31.05 8.39
CA GLY A 401 24.20 -32.05 9.07
C GLY A 401 24.34 -33.46 8.48
N SER A 402 23.66 -34.43 9.09
CA SER A 402 23.79 -35.83 8.73
C SER A 402 23.31 -36.19 7.31
N GLY A 403 22.48 -35.36 6.67
CA GLY A 403 21.71 -35.73 5.49
C GLY A 403 20.64 -36.82 5.72
N ASP A 404 20.44 -37.28 6.97
CA ASP A 404 19.32 -38.15 7.34
C ASP A 404 18.10 -37.28 7.63
N LEU A 405 17.08 -37.35 6.77
CA LEU A 405 15.81 -36.60 6.90
C LEU A 405 15.30 -36.54 8.36
N THR A 406 15.21 -35.34 8.93
CA THR A 406 14.67 -35.12 10.28
C THR A 406 13.29 -34.50 10.33
N GLY A 407 12.96 -33.58 9.42
CA GLY A 407 11.69 -32.85 9.36
C GLY A 407 11.29 -32.50 7.92
N PHE A 408 10.28 -31.65 7.79
CA PHE A 408 9.94 -31.00 6.53
C PHE A 408 9.48 -29.56 6.80
N SER A 409 9.89 -28.63 5.95
CA SER A 409 9.13 -27.40 5.72
C SER A 409 7.99 -27.71 4.75
N VAL A 410 6.85 -27.04 4.88
CA VAL A 410 5.71 -27.19 3.96
C VAL A 410 5.28 -25.80 3.53
N GLU A 411 5.27 -25.57 2.21
CA GLU A 411 5.04 -24.28 1.58
C GLU A 411 4.12 -24.44 0.35
N THR A 412 3.51 -23.34 -0.11
CA THR A 412 2.85 -23.24 -1.41
C THR A 412 3.79 -22.58 -2.43
N PRO A 413 3.87 -23.06 -3.68
CA PRO A 413 4.64 -22.37 -4.73
C PRO A 413 4.10 -20.99 -5.11
N ILE A 414 2.82 -20.73 -4.81
CA ILE A 414 2.18 -19.43 -4.97
C ILE A 414 2.53 -18.58 -3.75
N ASP A 415 3.29 -17.51 -3.99
CA ASP A 415 3.65 -16.49 -2.99
C ASP A 415 2.64 -15.34 -3.08
N ALA A 416 1.56 -15.47 -2.34
CA ALA A 416 0.45 -14.51 -2.27
C ALA A 416 -0.30 -14.68 -0.94
N GLU A 417 -1.03 -13.63 -0.52
CA GLU A 417 -1.93 -13.71 0.63
C GLU A 417 -3.03 -14.76 0.39
N ASN A 418 -3.49 -15.39 1.46
CA ASN A 418 -4.48 -16.49 1.44
C ASN A 418 -4.08 -17.68 0.53
N SER A 419 -2.78 -17.90 0.31
CA SER A 419 -2.27 -19.04 -0.46
C SER A 419 -2.56 -20.42 0.18
N ASP A 420 -2.81 -20.50 1.50
CA ASP A 420 -3.31 -21.73 2.15
C ASP A 420 -4.83 -21.94 2.01
N HIS A 421 -5.57 -20.93 1.54
CA HIS A 421 -7.00 -21.02 1.24
C HIS A 421 -7.25 -21.70 -0.12
N VAL A 422 -8.42 -22.33 -0.29
CA VAL A 422 -8.87 -22.92 -1.56
C VAL A 422 -10.39 -23.13 -1.61
N PHE A 423 -11.02 -22.97 -2.77
CA PHE A 423 -12.47 -23.19 -2.96
C PHE A 423 -12.80 -24.68 -3.20
N PRO A 424 -13.97 -25.18 -2.74
CA PRO A 424 -14.47 -26.51 -3.10
C PRO A 424 -14.47 -26.74 -4.61
N GLY A 425 -14.02 -27.93 -5.05
CA GLY A 425 -13.89 -28.27 -6.47
C GLY A 425 -12.58 -27.80 -7.13
N LEU A 426 -11.85 -26.86 -6.52
CA LEU A 426 -10.53 -26.42 -6.98
C LEU A 426 -9.39 -27.18 -6.26
N SER A 427 -8.15 -26.82 -6.57
CA SER A 427 -6.94 -27.44 -6.03
C SER A 427 -5.90 -26.43 -5.52
N ARG A 428 -4.91 -26.93 -4.79
CA ARG A 428 -3.72 -26.19 -4.32
C ARG A 428 -2.49 -27.10 -4.29
N THR A 429 -1.35 -26.61 -4.76
CA THR A 429 -0.05 -27.31 -4.61
C THR A 429 0.60 -27.01 -3.27
N PHE A 430 1.04 -28.07 -2.58
CA PHE A 430 1.95 -27.96 -1.44
C PHE A 430 3.27 -28.67 -1.77
N VAL A 431 4.39 -28.03 -1.47
CA VAL A 431 5.75 -28.59 -1.56
C VAL A 431 6.21 -28.98 -0.16
N GLY A 432 6.88 -30.13 -0.05
CA GLY A 432 7.42 -30.64 1.21
C GLY A 432 8.94 -30.69 1.14
N LEU A 433 9.61 -29.63 1.57
CA LEU A 433 11.07 -29.54 1.56
C LEU A 433 11.64 -30.38 2.71
N GLY A 434 12.28 -31.50 2.38
CA GLY A 434 12.94 -32.36 3.37
C GLY A 434 14.20 -31.69 3.94
N HIS A 435 14.40 -31.77 5.25
CA HIS A 435 15.60 -31.23 5.89
C HIS A 435 16.15 -32.15 7.01
N ASP A 436 17.45 -32.04 7.30
CA ASP A 436 18.13 -32.74 8.40
C ASP A 436 18.08 -31.98 9.73
N GLU A 437 18.83 -32.41 10.76
CA GLU A 437 18.85 -31.75 12.08
C GLU A 437 19.47 -30.35 12.08
N ASN A 438 20.30 -30.03 11.07
CA ASN A 438 20.92 -28.72 10.89
C ASN A 438 20.18 -27.91 9.80
N TYR A 439 18.91 -28.27 9.55
CA TYR A 439 17.99 -27.64 8.59
C TYR A 439 18.50 -27.60 7.14
N SER A 440 19.56 -28.38 6.84
CA SER A 440 20.10 -28.52 5.50
C SER A 440 19.18 -29.41 4.65
N PRO A 441 19.09 -29.16 3.33
CA PRO A 441 18.18 -29.87 2.45
C PRO A 441 18.50 -31.35 2.35
N VAL A 442 17.46 -32.16 2.15
CA VAL A 442 17.55 -33.62 1.97
C VAL A 442 16.62 -34.05 0.83
N ASP A 443 17.20 -34.57 -0.25
CA ASP A 443 16.49 -35.21 -1.36
C ASP A 443 15.52 -36.31 -0.85
N VAL A 444 14.23 -36.17 -1.14
CA VAL A 444 13.16 -37.03 -0.57
C VAL A 444 12.12 -37.52 -1.59
N ASP A 445 12.31 -38.76 -2.05
CA ASP A 445 11.30 -39.51 -2.80
C ASP A 445 10.15 -40.01 -1.90
N GLY A 446 8.92 -39.98 -2.43
CA GLY A 446 7.79 -40.74 -1.89
C GLY A 446 7.15 -40.15 -0.62
N ILE A 447 7.03 -38.83 -0.56
CA ILE A 447 6.27 -38.11 0.47
C ILE A 447 4.82 -38.62 0.52
N SER A 448 4.34 -38.97 1.71
CA SER A 448 2.94 -39.32 1.97
C SER A 448 2.18 -38.07 2.42
N TRP A 449 1.43 -37.47 1.52
CA TRP A 449 0.57 -36.32 1.83
C TRP A 449 -0.75 -36.72 2.50
N GLN A 450 -1.29 -35.85 3.36
CA GLN A 450 -2.64 -35.95 3.91
C GLN A 450 -3.14 -34.59 4.45
N ALA A 451 -4.45 -34.32 4.30
CA ALA A 451 -5.13 -33.24 5.01
C ALA A 451 -5.65 -33.75 6.36
N ILE A 452 -5.51 -32.97 7.42
CA ILE A 452 -5.97 -33.34 8.78
C ILE A 452 -6.87 -32.23 9.35
N PRO A 453 -8.19 -32.47 9.55
CA PRO A 453 -8.94 -33.70 9.26
C PRO A 453 -9.25 -33.88 7.77
N SER A 454 -9.15 -35.12 7.27
CA SER A 454 -9.39 -35.50 5.86
C SER A 454 -10.87 -35.48 5.44
N LYS A 455 -11.68 -34.57 6.00
CA LYS A 455 -13.10 -34.34 5.68
C LYS A 455 -13.28 -33.24 4.62
N VAL A 456 -12.26 -32.38 4.47
CA VAL A 456 -12.29 -31.14 3.68
C VAL A 456 -11.86 -31.35 2.24
N GLY A 457 -11.16 -32.45 1.96
CA GLY A 457 -10.60 -32.79 0.66
C GLY A 457 -9.54 -33.89 0.80
N SER A 458 -8.80 -34.16 -0.27
CA SER A 458 -7.76 -35.19 -0.31
C SER A 458 -6.53 -34.75 -1.10
N PHE A 459 -5.38 -35.33 -0.77
CA PHE A 459 -4.12 -35.11 -1.51
C PHE A 459 -3.88 -36.24 -2.52
N ASP A 460 -3.25 -35.88 -3.63
CA ASP A 460 -2.69 -36.81 -4.60
C ASP A 460 -1.25 -37.26 -4.19
N LYS A 461 -0.46 -37.82 -5.11
CA LYS A 461 0.92 -38.25 -4.85
C LYS A 461 1.99 -37.16 -5.05
N ASP A 462 1.66 -36.07 -5.73
CA ASP A 462 2.59 -35.01 -6.15
C ASP A 462 2.49 -33.74 -5.29
N GLY A 463 1.64 -33.76 -4.24
CA GLY A 463 1.42 -32.63 -3.33
C GLY A 463 0.21 -31.77 -3.69
N ILE A 464 -0.60 -32.20 -4.66
CA ILE A 464 -1.82 -31.49 -5.06
C ILE A 464 -2.94 -31.86 -4.09
N PHE A 465 -3.43 -30.88 -3.34
CA PHE A 465 -4.67 -30.98 -2.59
C PHE A 465 -5.86 -30.68 -3.51
N HIS A 466 -6.90 -31.51 -3.44
CA HIS A 466 -8.19 -31.29 -4.09
C HIS A 466 -9.27 -31.06 -3.02
N ALA A 467 -9.95 -29.91 -3.10
CA ALA A 467 -10.93 -29.47 -2.12
C ALA A 467 -12.32 -30.10 -2.37
N GLU A 468 -12.96 -30.60 -1.31
CA GLU A 468 -14.31 -31.17 -1.35
C GLU A 468 -15.34 -30.39 -0.51
N LYS A 469 -14.96 -29.85 0.65
CA LYS A 469 -15.89 -29.31 1.66
C LYS A 469 -15.23 -28.27 2.55
N SER A 470 -15.96 -27.20 2.83
CA SER A 470 -15.51 -26.08 3.65
C SER A 470 -15.05 -26.45 5.07
N GLY A 471 -14.14 -25.62 5.59
CA GLY A 471 -13.54 -25.68 6.92
C GLY A 471 -12.03 -25.93 6.91
N SER A 472 -11.41 -25.63 8.05
CA SER A 472 -9.95 -25.69 8.23
C SER A 472 -9.41 -27.10 8.46
N ALA A 473 -8.16 -27.30 8.06
CA ALA A 473 -7.33 -28.47 8.25
C ALA A 473 -5.85 -28.03 8.34
N VAL A 474 -4.93 -29.00 8.35
CA VAL A 474 -3.51 -28.79 8.02
C VAL A 474 -3.11 -29.70 6.87
N ALA A 475 -2.33 -29.16 5.94
CA ALA A 475 -1.55 -29.95 4.98
C ALA A 475 -0.41 -30.65 5.72
N GLN A 476 -0.10 -31.91 5.39
CA GLN A 476 0.99 -32.66 6.03
C GLN A 476 1.83 -33.45 5.03
N ALA A 477 3.07 -33.02 4.80
CA ALA A 477 4.13 -33.83 4.23
C ALA A 477 4.64 -34.83 5.28
N LYS A 478 4.93 -36.09 4.87
CA LYS A 478 5.39 -37.13 5.80
C LYS A 478 6.16 -38.27 5.14
N ILE A 479 7.27 -38.68 5.77
CA ILE A 479 7.95 -39.96 5.48
C ILE A 479 8.21 -40.70 6.80
N LYS A 480 7.72 -41.94 6.90
CA LYS A 480 7.80 -42.81 8.09
C LYS A 480 7.21 -42.13 9.35
N SER A 481 8.07 -41.55 10.19
CA SER A 481 7.73 -40.80 11.41
C SER A 481 8.11 -39.31 11.34
N LYS A 482 8.80 -38.88 10.27
CA LYS A 482 9.18 -37.48 10.03
C LYS A 482 8.08 -36.78 9.24
N LYS A 483 7.79 -35.52 9.57
CA LYS A 483 6.67 -34.76 9.00
C LYS A 483 6.89 -33.25 9.15
N GLY A 484 6.24 -32.50 8.27
CA GLY A 484 6.02 -31.05 8.38
C GLY A 484 4.53 -30.75 8.21
N THR A 485 4.10 -29.53 8.52
CA THR A 485 2.69 -29.11 8.34
C THR A 485 2.57 -27.63 8.06
N MET A 486 1.65 -27.28 7.17
CA MET A 486 1.18 -25.92 6.89
C MET A 486 -0.33 -25.85 7.20
N PRO A 487 -0.90 -24.66 7.52
CA PRO A 487 -2.33 -24.43 7.46
C PRO A 487 -2.96 -24.83 6.11
N LEU A 488 -4.29 -24.96 6.09
CA LEU A 488 -5.09 -25.25 4.90
C LEU A 488 -6.56 -24.96 5.22
N THR A 489 -7.16 -23.97 4.58
CA THR A 489 -8.59 -23.65 4.75
C THR A 489 -9.35 -23.88 3.45
N VAL A 490 -10.41 -24.69 3.52
CA VAL A 490 -11.38 -24.76 2.41
C VAL A 490 -12.48 -23.74 2.67
N LEU A 491 -12.68 -22.82 1.72
CA LEU A 491 -13.62 -21.70 1.81
C LEU A 491 -15.08 -22.12 1.55
N GLY A 492 -15.99 -21.15 1.49
CA GLY A 492 -17.34 -21.35 0.93
C GLY A 492 -17.32 -21.75 -0.55
N GLU A 493 -18.50 -21.93 -1.14
CA GLU A 493 -18.61 -22.09 -2.59
C GLU A 493 -18.14 -20.79 -3.28
N LEU A 494 -17.46 -20.91 -4.42
CA LEU A 494 -17.03 -19.77 -5.25
C LEU A 494 -18.25 -18.91 -5.63
N ASN A 495 -18.10 -17.57 -5.59
CA ASN A 495 -19.17 -16.62 -5.92
C ASN A 495 -18.76 -15.60 -6.98
N GLN A 496 -17.47 -15.24 -7.01
CA GLN A 496 -16.87 -14.30 -7.95
C GLN A 496 -15.42 -14.73 -8.23
N ILE A 497 -14.92 -14.38 -9.42
CA ILE A 497 -13.50 -14.42 -9.76
C ILE A 497 -13.09 -13.05 -10.30
N GLU A 498 -11.82 -12.72 -10.14
CA GLU A 498 -11.21 -11.47 -10.59
C GLU A 498 -9.79 -11.74 -11.09
N ALA A 499 -9.32 -10.95 -12.05
CA ALA A 499 -7.92 -10.96 -12.47
C ALA A 499 -7.20 -9.75 -11.85
N THR A 500 -5.91 -9.85 -11.59
CA THR A 500 -5.09 -8.75 -11.03
C THR A 500 -4.88 -7.57 -11.99
N THR A 501 -5.71 -7.45 -13.02
CA THR A 501 -5.80 -6.33 -13.96
C THR A 501 -7.12 -6.41 -14.72
N SER A 502 -7.78 -5.26 -14.90
CA SER A 502 -8.99 -5.12 -15.72
C SER A 502 -8.68 -4.94 -17.22
N HIS A 503 -7.45 -4.55 -17.60
CA HIS A 503 -7.04 -4.35 -18.99
C HIS A 503 -5.52 -4.51 -19.18
N LEU A 504 -5.13 -5.36 -20.12
CA LEU A 504 -3.72 -5.58 -20.48
C LEU A 504 -3.30 -4.75 -21.69
N VAL A 505 -2.58 -3.65 -21.46
CA VAL A 505 -1.80 -2.96 -22.49
C VAL A 505 -0.47 -3.68 -22.69
N LEU A 506 -0.15 -4.06 -23.93
CA LEU A 506 1.02 -4.87 -24.29
C LEU A 506 1.88 -4.18 -25.36
N GLU A 507 3.20 -4.17 -25.17
CA GLU A 507 4.15 -3.68 -26.18
C GLU A 507 4.95 -4.83 -26.82
N MET A 508 5.18 -4.74 -28.13
CA MET A 508 5.94 -5.74 -28.88
C MET A 508 7.37 -5.93 -28.34
N GLY A 509 7.61 -7.10 -27.73
CA GLY A 509 8.90 -7.47 -27.14
C GLY A 509 8.96 -7.36 -25.62
N ARG A 510 7.98 -6.70 -24.98
CA ARG A 510 7.75 -6.80 -23.53
C ARG A 510 6.88 -8.03 -23.22
N LYS A 511 6.89 -8.46 -21.95
CA LYS A 511 5.97 -9.44 -21.36
C LYS A 511 5.17 -8.71 -20.27
N SER A 512 3.92 -9.11 -20.05
CA SER A 512 3.11 -8.67 -18.91
C SER A 512 2.59 -9.90 -18.16
N THR A 513 2.19 -9.74 -16.91
CA THR A 513 1.70 -10.84 -16.06
C THR A 513 0.36 -10.49 -15.44
N PHE A 514 -0.49 -11.51 -15.22
CA PHE A 514 -1.67 -11.41 -14.36
C PHE A 514 -1.83 -12.69 -13.54
N SER A 515 -2.49 -12.59 -12.39
CA SER A 515 -2.98 -13.73 -11.60
C SER A 515 -4.50 -13.66 -11.51
N VAL A 516 -5.14 -14.70 -10.97
CA VAL A 516 -6.60 -14.76 -10.80
C VAL A 516 -6.92 -15.08 -9.34
N THR A 517 -7.80 -14.29 -8.73
CA THR A 517 -8.30 -14.48 -7.36
C THR A 517 -9.76 -14.90 -7.42
N GLY A 518 -10.16 -15.82 -6.56
CA GLY A 518 -11.56 -16.15 -6.31
C GLY A 518 -12.03 -15.57 -4.99
N TYR A 519 -13.33 -15.33 -4.87
CA TYR A 519 -14.00 -14.89 -3.64
C TYR A 519 -15.25 -15.74 -3.39
N ASP A 520 -15.51 -16.11 -2.12
CA ASP A 520 -16.84 -16.60 -1.72
C ASP A 520 -17.82 -15.44 -1.48
N LYS A 521 -19.08 -15.78 -1.22
CA LYS A 521 -20.16 -14.78 -1.01
C LYS A 521 -20.06 -13.95 0.28
N TYR A 522 -18.97 -14.06 1.03
CA TYR A 522 -18.64 -13.26 2.20
C TYR A 522 -17.34 -12.48 2.02
N GLY A 523 -16.70 -12.54 0.84
CA GLY A 523 -15.44 -11.85 0.57
C GLY A 523 -14.20 -12.59 1.04
N TYR A 524 -14.29 -13.86 1.47
CA TYR A 524 -13.10 -14.68 1.73
C TYR A 524 -12.42 -15.04 0.41
N SER A 525 -11.14 -14.71 0.27
CA SER A 525 -10.39 -14.83 -0.97
C SER A 525 -9.41 -16.01 -1.00
N ALA A 526 -9.08 -16.47 -2.21
CA ALA A 526 -7.94 -17.34 -2.45
C ALA A 526 -7.40 -17.18 -3.89
N PRO A 527 -6.07 -17.19 -4.13
CA PRO A 527 -5.50 -17.19 -5.48
C PRO A 527 -5.82 -18.52 -6.18
N ILE A 528 -6.15 -18.50 -7.47
CA ILE A 528 -6.60 -19.68 -8.21
C ILE A 528 -5.44 -20.30 -8.99
N GLU A 529 -5.23 -21.60 -8.81
CA GLU A 529 -4.21 -22.38 -9.50
C GLU A 529 -4.41 -22.37 -11.03
N PRO A 530 -3.37 -22.07 -11.84
CA PRO A 530 -3.46 -22.10 -13.31
C PRO A 530 -3.92 -23.44 -13.91
N ARG A 531 -3.95 -24.55 -13.16
CA ARG A 531 -4.49 -25.83 -13.65
C ARG A 531 -6.02 -25.91 -13.62
N ASP A 532 -6.67 -25.10 -12.77
CA ASP A 532 -8.12 -25.07 -12.58
C ASP A 532 -8.80 -23.96 -13.41
N ILE A 533 -8.01 -23.23 -14.22
CA ILE A 533 -8.43 -22.13 -15.09
C ILE A 533 -8.38 -22.57 -16.56
N GLU A 534 -9.53 -22.49 -17.24
CA GLU A 534 -9.63 -22.55 -18.70
C GLU A 534 -9.51 -21.12 -19.29
N LEU A 535 -8.81 -20.99 -20.42
CA LEU A 535 -8.53 -19.70 -21.07
C LEU A 535 -8.95 -19.72 -22.54
N GLY A 536 -9.65 -18.68 -22.99
CA GLY A 536 -9.93 -18.40 -24.40
C GLY A 536 -9.36 -17.05 -24.84
N TYR A 537 -8.61 -17.02 -25.94
CA TYR A 537 -8.03 -15.79 -26.53
C TYR A 537 -7.60 -16.02 -28.00
N ASP A 538 -7.32 -14.95 -28.76
CA ASP A 538 -6.75 -15.08 -30.11
C ASP A 538 -5.24 -15.40 -30.05
N GLU A 539 -4.90 -16.68 -30.27
CA GLU A 539 -3.52 -17.17 -30.39
C GLU A 539 -2.69 -16.48 -31.50
N SER A 540 -3.29 -15.71 -32.41
CA SER A 540 -2.58 -14.89 -33.39
C SER A 540 -2.20 -13.49 -32.88
N VAL A 541 -2.79 -13.03 -31.77
CA VAL A 541 -2.51 -11.74 -31.11
C VAL A 541 -1.53 -11.91 -29.95
N ILE A 542 -1.76 -12.90 -29.08
CA ILE A 542 -0.95 -13.16 -27.88
C ILE A 542 -0.63 -14.66 -27.71
N SER A 543 0.31 -14.97 -26.84
CA SER A 543 0.42 -16.26 -26.14
C SER A 543 0.37 -16.05 -24.64
N ILE A 544 -0.22 -17.00 -23.92
CA ILE A 544 -0.24 -17.03 -22.46
C ILE A 544 0.48 -18.30 -21.98
N GLU A 545 1.48 -18.12 -21.14
CA GLU A 545 2.29 -19.17 -20.49
C GLU A 545 1.85 -19.28 -19.01
N LYS A 546 1.67 -20.51 -18.50
CA LYS A 546 1.23 -20.76 -17.11
C LYS A 546 2.46 -20.98 -16.22
N ASN A 547 2.67 -20.12 -15.23
CA ASN A 547 3.83 -20.17 -14.34
C ASN A 547 3.59 -21.11 -13.12
N GLN A 548 4.65 -21.40 -12.36
CA GLN A 548 4.56 -22.22 -11.14
C GLN A 548 4.17 -21.40 -9.89
N ASP A 549 4.44 -20.09 -9.92
CA ASP A 549 4.06 -19.08 -8.92
C ASP A 549 2.54 -18.74 -8.92
N GLY A 550 1.74 -19.38 -9.78
CA GLY A 550 0.30 -19.14 -9.91
C GLY A 550 -0.09 -18.08 -10.94
N SER A 551 0.88 -17.35 -11.51
CA SER A 551 0.61 -16.31 -12.50
C SER A 551 0.57 -16.81 -13.95
N PHE A 552 0.11 -15.93 -14.83
CA PHE A 552 0.04 -16.09 -16.27
C PHE A 552 0.94 -15.06 -16.96
N THR A 553 1.93 -15.52 -17.72
CA THR A 553 2.77 -14.63 -18.52
C THR A 553 2.19 -14.43 -19.91
N VAL A 554 1.77 -13.20 -20.21
CA VAL A 554 1.23 -12.79 -21.50
C VAL A 554 2.34 -12.20 -22.37
N GLN A 555 2.43 -12.66 -23.62
CA GLN A 555 3.43 -12.19 -24.59
C GLN A 555 2.77 -11.86 -25.93
N PRO A 556 2.93 -10.63 -26.46
CA PRO A 556 2.31 -10.21 -27.71
C PRO A 556 3.02 -10.80 -28.94
N LYS A 557 2.24 -11.05 -29.98
CA LYS A 557 2.65 -11.63 -31.27
C LYS A 557 2.36 -10.71 -32.47
N ARG A 558 1.32 -9.88 -32.39
CA ARG A 558 0.84 -9.02 -33.49
C ARG A 558 0.56 -7.60 -33.03
N ASP A 559 1.43 -6.69 -33.45
CA ASP A 559 1.34 -5.26 -33.23
C ASP A 559 0.05 -4.65 -33.82
N GLY A 560 -0.41 -3.54 -33.24
CA GLY A 560 -1.60 -2.81 -33.67
C GLY A 560 -2.89 -3.65 -33.68
N SER A 561 -3.11 -4.50 -32.67
CA SER A 561 -4.34 -5.28 -32.57
C SER A 561 -4.73 -5.71 -31.16
N ALA A 562 -6.00 -6.02 -30.94
CA ALA A 562 -6.55 -6.43 -29.64
C ALA A 562 -7.16 -7.84 -29.65
N THR A 563 -7.39 -8.38 -28.46
CA THR A 563 -8.17 -9.61 -28.20
C THR A 563 -8.84 -9.52 -26.83
N VAL A 564 -9.72 -10.46 -26.50
CA VAL A 564 -10.29 -10.64 -25.16
C VAL A 564 -9.75 -11.95 -24.59
N ILE A 565 -9.29 -11.93 -23.35
CA ILE A 565 -8.94 -13.12 -22.58
C ILE A 565 -10.15 -13.50 -21.74
N THR A 566 -10.91 -14.51 -22.19
CA THR A 566 -11.92 -15.15 -21.36
C THR A 566 -11.21 -16.06 -20.35
N ILE A 567 -11.45 -15.84 -19.07
CA ILE A 567 -10.92 -16.61 -17.94
C ILE A 567 -12.11 -17.33 -17.30
N GLN A 568 -12.13 -18.66 -17.37
CA GLN A 568 -13.22 -19.47 -16.80
C GLN A 568 -12.71 -20.35 -15.65
N VAL A 569 -13.47 -20.36 -14.54
CA VAL A 569 -13.27 -21.24 -13.38
C VAL A 569 -14.62 -21.80 -12.96
N LEU A 570 -14.77 -23.13 -12.97
CA LEU A 570 -16.05 -23.82 -12.75
C LEU A 570 -17.14 -23.27 -13.69
N ASP A 571 -18.23 -22.72 -13.14
CA ASP A 571 -19.35 -22.06 -13.82
C ASP A 571 -19.30 -20.52 -13.76
N HIS A 572 -18.15 -19.93 -13.41
CA HIS A 572 -17.88 -18.49 -13.46
C HIS A 572 -16.90 -18.16 -14.61
N ASP A 573 -17.16 -17.09 -15.36
CA ASP A 573 -16.19 -16.49 -16.27
C ASP A 573 -16.08 -14.97 -16.12
N ILE A 574 -14.90 -14.44 -16.42
CA ILE A 574 -14.61 -13.01 -16.58
C ILE A 574 -13.81 -12.79 -17.86
N GLN A 575 -13.75 -11.53 -18.31
CA GLN A 575 -13.17 -11.17 -19.60
C GLN A 575 -12.23 -9.98 -19.43
N VAL A 576 -10.92 -10.24 -19.63
CA VAL A 576 -9.88 -9.21 -19.58
C VAL A 576 -9.54 -8.78 -21.02
N PRO A 577 -9.88 -7.56 -21.47
CA PRO A 577 -9.38 -7.02 -22.73
C PRO A 577 -7.85 -7.00 -22.75
N ALA A 578 -7.25 -7.24 -23.91
CA ALA A 578 -5.81 -7.18 -24.12
C ALA A 578 -5.50 -6.47 -25.45
N THR A 579 -4.83 -5.32 -25.38
CA THR A 579 -4.42 -4.49 -26.51
C THR A 579 -2.92 -4.63 -26.78
N VAL A 580 -2.52 -4.66 -28.06
CA VAL A 580 -1.10 -4.74 -28.46
C VAL A 580 -0.73 -3.52 -29.30
N GLY A 581 0.20 -2.72 -28.79
CA GLY A 581 0.66 -1.49 -29.42
C GLY A 581 -0.44 -0.42 -29.52
N LEU A 582 -0.20 0.58 -30.36
CA LEU A 582 -1.16 1.63 -30.68
C LEU A 582 -1.51 1.59 -32.17
N SER A 583 -2.75 1.90 -32.51
CA SER A 583 -3.20 2.18 -33.87
C SER A 583 -3.22 3.69 -34.11
N THR A 584 -2.69 4.13 -35.25
CA THR A 584 -2.76 5.53 -35.68
C THR A 584 -4.08 5.78 -36.42
N GLU A 585 -4.93 6.65 -35.89
CA GLU A 585 -6.19 7.09 -36.50
C GLU A 585 -6.07 8.51 -37.06
N GLU A 586 -6.75 8.79 -38.18
CA GLU A 586 -6.78 10.11 -38.81
C GLU A 586 -7.96 10.94 -38.28
N VAL A 587 -7.66 12.08 -37.65
CA VAL A 587 -8.66 12.99 -37.07
C VAL A 587 -8.99 14.13 -38.04
N SER A 588 -8.00 14.67 -38.75
CA SER A 588 -8.23 15.67 -39.80
C SER A 588 -7.08 15.77 -40.79
N ASN A 589 -7.34 15.39 -42.05
CA ASN A 589 -6.48 15.68 -43.20
C ASN A 589 -6.50 17.16 -43.68
N PHE A 590 -7.22 18.05 -42.97
CA PHE A 590 -7.26 19.49 -43.28
C PHE A 590 -7.65 19.87 -44.74
N GLU A 591 -8.31 18.96 -45.48
CA GLU A 591 -8.66 19.17 -46.90
C GLU A 591 -9.66 20.32 -47.16
N ASP A 592 -10.41 20.74 -46.14
CA ASP A 592 -11.26 21.92 -46.19
C ASP A 592 -11.27 22.73 -44.88
N ILE A 593 -11.68 24.00 -44.97
CA ILE A 593 -11.59 24.99 -43.89
C ILE A 593 -12.80 24.98 -42.93
N SER A 594 -13.81 24.15 -43.20
CA SER A 594 -15.00 24.00 -42.34
C SER A 594 -14.62 23.46 -40.97
N GLY A 595 -15.29 23.94 -39.92
CA GLY A 595 -14.97 23.61 -38.53
C GLY A 595 -13.74 24.36 -37.96
N TRP A 596 -12.94 25.05 -38.79
CA TRP A 596 -11.74 25.76 -38.34
C TRP A 596 -11.87 27.28 -38.45
N ASN A 597 -11.35 28.01 -37.45
CA ASN A 597 -11.32 29.48 -37.43
C ASN A 597 -9.95 29.99 -36.92
N SER A 598 -9.51 31.15 -37.40
CA SER A 598 -8.36 31.86 -36.82
C SER A 598 -8.81 32.86 -35.74
N THR A 599 -8.26 32.74 -34.52
CA THR A 599 -8.37 33.76 -33.46
C THR A 599 -6.97 34.17 -32.96
N SER A 600 -6.86 35.21 -32.12
CA SER A 600 -5.56 35.69 -31.62
C SER A 600 -5.61 36.29 -30.22
N TYR A 601 -4.45 36.35 -29.57
CA TYR A 601 -4.25 37.04 -28.29
C TYR A 601 -2.92 37.80 -28.27
N PRO A 602 -2.87 39.07 -27.80
CA PRO A 602 -4.01 39.95 -27.55
C PRO A 602 -4.70 40.29 -28.89
N SER A 603 -5.84 40.99 -28.85
CA SER A 603 -6.58 41.39 -30.07
C SER A 603 -5.85 42.37 -30.99
N SER A 604 -4.60 42.75 -30.67
CA SER A 604 -3.68 43.45 -31.57
C SER A 604 -2.87 42.51 -32.49
N VAL A 605 -2.80 41.22 -32.18
CA VAL A 605 -2.07 40.22 -32.99
C VAL A 605 -2.88 39.90 -34.24
N GLY A 606 -2.24 40.06 -35.40
CA GLY A 606 -2.83 39.60 -36.66
C GLY A 606 -2.82 38.08 -36.73
N ALA A 607 -3.94 37.48 -37.11
CA ALA A 607 -4.04 36.06 -37.46
C ALA A 607 -5.01 35.87 -38.64
N SER A 608 -4.67 34.99 -39.57
CA SER A 608 -5.58 34.59 -40.67
C SER A 608 -5.35 33.16 -41.12
N LEU A 609 -6.42 32.50 -41.52
CA LEU A 609 -6.45 31.12 -41.99
C LEU A 609 -6.67 31.06 -43.51
N GLU A 610 -5.83 30.31 -44.23
CA GLU A 610 -5.95 30.09 -45.68
C GLU A 610 -5.76 28.60 -46.01
N LEU A 611 -6.54 28.06 -46.95
CA LEU A 611 -6.36 26.71 -47.48
C LEU A 611 -5.33 26.73 -48.63
N VAL A 612 -4.28 25.92 -48.52
CA VAL A 612 -3.09 25.95 -49.41
C VAL A 612 -2.64 24.55 -49.81
N GLU A 613 -1.60 24.43 -50.65
CA GLU A 613 -0.95 23.16 -50.98
C GLU A 613 -0.21 22.59 -49.75
N GLY A 614 -0.67 21.43 -49.29
CA GLY A 614 -0.21 20.77 -48.07
C GLY A 614 1.06 19.94 -48.26
N LYS A 615 1.09 18.82 -47.54
CA LYS A 615 2.03 17.71 -47.65
C LYS A 615 1.40 16.59 -48.49
N ASN A 616 0.14 16.25 -48.22
CA ASN A 616 -0.58 15.13 -48.83
C ASN A 616 -1.80 15.53 -49.68
N GLY A 617 -2.17 16.81 -49.69
CA GLY A 617 -3.15 17.36 -50.63
C GLY A 617 -3.27 18.87 -50.48
N ASN A 618 -4.39 19.33 -49.93
CA ASN A 618 -4.49 20.66 -49.33
C ASN A 618 -3.93 20.65 -47.90
N GLY A 619 -3.97 21.79 -47.21
CA GLY A 619 -3.61 21.93 -45.80
C GLY A 619 -3.89 23.34 -45.31
N LEU A 620 -3.94 23.55 -44.01
CA LEU A 620 -4.33 24.84 -43.42
C LEU A 620 -3.11 25.69 -43.05
N GLN A 621 -2.96 26.84 -43.71
CA GLN A 621 -1.97 27.87 -43.39
C GLN A 621 -2.53 28.85 -42.35
N LEU A 622 -1.95 28.84 -41.16
CA LEU A 622 -2.13 29.86 -40.13
C LEU A 622 -1.02 30.92 -40.27
N ASN A 623 -1.41 32.11 -40.69
CA ASN A 623 -0.54 33.30 -40.76
C ASN A 623 -0.64 34.09 -39.46
N TYR A 624 0.46 34.69 -39.00
CA TYR A 624 0.47 35.52 -37.78
C TYR A 624 1.44 36.70 -37.80
N ASP A 625 1.07 37.74 -37.06
CA ASP A 625 1.87 38.95 -36.84
C ASP A 625 2.10 39.18 -35.34
N PHE A 626 3.30 38.81 -34.88
CA PHE A 626 3.75 39.02 -33.50
C PHE A 626 4.55 40.31 -33.31
N THR A 627 4.61 41.20 -34.33
CA THR A 627 5.30 42.50 -34.27
C THR A 627 4.49 43.62 -33.59
N THR A 628 3.24 43.34 -33.23
CA THR A 628 2.26 44.37 -32.84
C THR A 628 2.29 44.74 -31.35
N THR A 629 2.98 43.97 -30.51
CA THR A 629 3.10 44.18 -29.06
C THR A 629 4.26 43.37 -28.46
N THR A 630 4.74 43.75 -27.28
CA THR A 630 5.79 43.05 -26.52
C THR A 630 5.25 42.23 -25.35
N ALA A 631 3.94 41.97 -25.32
CA ALA A 631 3.31 41.01 -24.41
C ALA A 631 3.56 39.56 -24.87
N THR A 632 2.91 38.57 -24.26
CA THR A 632 2.73 37.24 -24.88
C THR A 632 1.81 37.36 -26.08
N ARG A 633 2.19 36.82 -27.25
CA ARG A 633 1.40 36.82 -28.50
C ARG A 633 1.09 35.39 -28.91
N ALA A 634 -0.14 35.12 -29.32
CA ALA A 634 -0.56 33.83 -29.84
C ALA A 634 -1.55 34.01 -31.00
N ALA A 635 -1.48 33.11 -31.97
CA ALA A 635 -2.46 32.97 -33.04
C ALA A 635 -2.99 31.54 -33.01
N TYR A 636 -4.31 31.36 -32.95
CA TYR A 636 -4.94 30.06 -32.77
C TYR A 636 -5.61 29.59 -34.05
N LEU A 637 -5.24 28.39 -34.50
CA LEU A 637 -6.09 27.54 -35.32
C LEU A 637 -7.08 26.85 -34.37
N GLN A 638 -8.34 27.29 -34.38
CA GLN A 638 -9.34 26.92 -33.39
C GLN A 638 -10.46 26.08 -34.03
N ALA A 639 -10.78 24.94 -33.41
CA ALA A 639 -11.92 24.11 -33.75
C ALA A 639 -13.23 24.78 -33.28
N SER A 640 -14.28 24.67 -34.10
CA SER A 640 -15.62 25.23 -33.86
C SER A 640 -16.68 24.42 -34.63
N PRO A 641 -17.37 23.43 -34.01
CA PRO A 641 -17.29 23.04 -32.59
C PRO A 641 -15.95 22.41 -32.19
N LEU A 642 -15.77 22.18 -30.89
CA LEU A 642 -14.72 21.31 -30.33
C LEU A 642 -14.66 19.99 -31.13
N LEU A 643 -13.44 19.58 -31.51
CA LEU A 643 -13.21 18.42 -32.37
C LEU A 643 -12.96 17.19 -31.50
N GLU A 644 -13.97 16.35 -31.33
CA GLU A 644 -13.89 15.08 -30.60
C GLU A 644 -12.79 14.17 -31.19
N LEU A 645 -11.97 13.59 -30.33
CA LEU A 645 -10.90 12.67 -30.69
C LEU A 645 -11.39 11.23 -30.45
N PRO A 646 -11.08 10.28 -31.35
CA PRO A 646 -11.55 8.90 -31.19
C PRO A 646 -10.77 8.18 -30.08
N GLY A 647 -11.49 7.47 -29.20
CA GLY A 647 -10.90 6.53 -28.23
C GLY A 647 -9.98 7.13 -27.17
N GLU A 648 -9.24 6.26 -26.50
CA GLU A 648 -8.30 6.60 -25.41
C GLU A 648 -6.96 7.10 -25.96
N VAL A 649 -6.96 8.30 -26.52
CA VAL A 649 -5.80 8.93 -27.17
C VAL A 649 -4.57 9.02 -26.26
N GLN A 650 -3.54 8.22 -26.56
CA GLN A 650 -2.26 8.27 -25.85
C GLN A 650 -1.34 9.36 -26.41
N LYS A 651 -1.38 9.61 -27.72
CA LYS A 651 -0.66 10.72 -28.37
C LYS A 651 -1.51 11.44 -29.39
N ILE A 652 -1.23 12.73 -29.57
CA ILE A 652 -1.71 13.54 -30.69
C ILE A 652 -0.53 13.98 -31.56
N GLY A 653 -0.66 13.79 -32.89
CA GLY A 653 0.40 14.04 -33.86
C GLY A 653 -0.11 14.82 -35.08
N LEU A 654 0.78 15.54 -35.75
CA LEU A 654 0.48 16.24 -37.00
C LEU A 654 1.74 16.59 -37.79
N TRP A 655 1.57 16.83 -39.09
CA TRP A 655 2.64 17.38 -39.93
C TRP A 655 2.59 18.91 -39.93
N VAL A 656 3.73 19.54 -39.68
CA VAL A 656 3.87 21.00 -39.64
C VAL A 656 4.99 21.46 -40.57
N LYS A 657 4.64 22.38 -41.48
CA LYS A 657 5.58 23.11 -42.33
C LYS A 657 6.06 24.34 -41.57
N GLY A 658 7.25 24.24 -41.00
CA GLY A 658 7.86 25.33 -40.22
C GLY A 658 8.32 26.49 -41.10
N ASP A 659 8.30 27.70 -40.52
CA ASP A 659 8.87 28.92 -41.10
C ASP A 659 10.29 29.24 -40.59
N GLY A 660 10.73 28.56 -39.52
CA GLY A 660 12.03 28.74 -38.89
C GLY A 660 12.13 29.95 -37.95
N ASN A 661 11.00 30.53 -37.53
CA ASN A 661 10.98 31.70 -36.65
C ASN A 661 11.08 31.36 -35.14
N GLY A 662 11.06 30.08 -34.74
CA GLY A 662 11.30 29.66 -33.35
C GLY A 662 10.09 29.68 -32.41
N ALA A 663 8.89 30.04 -32.88
CA ALA A 663 7.68 30.11 -32.04
C ALA A 663 7.37 28.79 -31.31
N TRP A 664 6.90 28.86 -30.06
CA TRP A 664 6.49 27.69 -29.28
C TRP A 664 5.14 27.18 -29.78
N LEU A 665 5.07 25.94 -30.28
CA LEU A 665 3.86 25.35 -30.86
C LEU A 665 3.16 24.44 -29.85
N ARG A 666 1.86 24.70 -29.62
CA ARG A 666 1.07 24.11 -28.53
C ARG A 666 -0.34 23.70 -28.98
N ALA A 667 -0.99 22.86 -28.19
CA ALA A 667 -2.41 22.53 -28.34
C ALA A 667 -3.18 22.74 -27.03
N VAL A 668 -4.52 22.82 -27.10
CA VAL A 668 -5.41 22.69 -25.93
C VAL A 668 -6.48 21.65 -26.23
N ILE A 669 -6.61 20.68 -25.34
CA ILE A 669 -7.70 19.70 -25.29
C ILE A 669 -8.61 19.95 -24.09
N GLU A 670 -9.82 19.42 -24.16
CA GLU A 670 -10.87 19.44 -23.14
C GLU A 670 -11.31 17.99 -22.92
N ASP A 671 -11.34 17.53 -21.69
CA ASP A 671 -11.78 16.17 -21.32
C ASP A 671 -13.31 16.12 -21.15
N ASP A 672 -13.88 15.00 -20.67
CA ASP A 672 -15.34 14.94 -20.43
C ASP A 672 -15.78 15.64 -19.13
N SER A 673 -14.88 15.84 -18.16
CA SER A 673 -15.15 16.70 -16.98
C SER A 673 -15.21 18.20 -17.32
N GLY A 674 -14.73 18.60 -18.51
CA GLY A 674 -14.58 20.00 -18.94
C GLY A 674 -13.26 20.66 -18.50
N THR A 675 -12.36 19.88 -17.92
CA THR A 675 -10.98 20.25 -17.58
C THR A 675 -10.14 20.41 -18.84
N ARG A 676 -9.24 21.40 -18.85
CA ARG A 676 -8.49 21.80 -20.06
C ARG A 676 -6.98 21.66 -19.91
N TYR A 677 -6.39 20.81 -20.74
CA TYR A 677 -4.96 20.49 -20.72
C TYR A 677 -4.25 21.18 -21.89
N THR A 678 -3.12 21.84 -21.64
CA THR A 678 -2.38 22.64 -22.66
C THR A 678 -1.05 21.99 -23.01
N LEU A 679 -1.04 21.18 -24.07
CA LEU A 679 0.09 20.37 -24.52
C LEU A 679 1.16 21.21 -25.23
N SER A 680 2.44 20.84 -25.08
CA SER A 680 3.54 21.27 -25.98
C SER A 680 3.60 20.31 -27.16
N LEU A 681 3.57 20.82 -28.40
CA LEU A 681 3.78 20.04 -29.63
C LEU A 681 5.22 20.15 -30.14
N ALA A 682 5.83 21.33 -30.00
CA ALA A 682 7.25 21.57 -30.20
C ALA A 682 7.66 22.87 -29.51
N ASP A 683 8.70 22.84 -28.66
CA ASP A 683 9.07 23.99 -27.83
C ASP A 683 9.61 25.19 -28.63
N GLU A 684 10.26 24.95 -29.76
CA GLU A 684 10.63 25.97 -30.76
C GLU A 684 10.41 25.43 -32.18
N VAL A 685 9.75 26.20 -33.06
CA VAL A 685 9.66 25.89 -34.51
C VAL A 685 10.87 26.48 -35.25
N ASP A 686 12.04 25.86 -35.02
CA ASP A 686 13.34 26.25 -35.59
C ASP A 686 13.54 25.81 -37.06
N TRP A 687 12.71 24.87 -37.53
CA TRP A 687 12.88 24.21 -38.83
C TRP A 687 12.12 24.92 -39.96
N THR A 688 12.59 24.70 -41.19
CA THR A 688 11.87 25.10 -42.42
C THR A 688 11.43 23.87 -43.22
N GLY A 689 10.19 23.87 -43.70
CA GLY A 689 9.60 22.73 -44.40
C GLY A 689 8.91 21.72 -43.47
N TRP A 690 8.48 20.58 -44.03
CA TRP A 690 7.62 19.60 -43.36
C TRP A 690 8.37 18.71 -42.34
N LYS A 691 7.87 18.68 -41.09
CA LYS A 691 8.29 17.80 -40.00
C LYS A 691 7.03 17.18 -39.36
N HIS A 692 7.08 15.91 -38.96
CA HIS A 692 6.06 15.34 -38.06
C HIS A 692 6.40 15.74 -36.63
N ILE A 693 5.41 16.14 -35.85
CA ILE A 693 5.55 16.34 -34.41
C ILE A 693 4.40 15.63 -33.71
N GLU A 694 4.69 15.05 -32.57
CA GLU A 694 3.75 14.30 -31.73
C GLU A 694 4.01 14.63 -30.26
N THR A 695 2.98 14.49 -29.43
CA THR A 695 3.09 14.67 -27.99
C THR A 695 2.12 13.75 -27.26
N THR A 696 2.54 13.25 -26.10
CA THR A 696 1.73 12.37 -25.25
C THR A 696 0.66 13.18 -24.51
N LEU A 697 -0.51 12.59 -24.28
CA LEU A 697 -1.51 13.19 -23.38
C LEU A 697 -1.14 12.89 -21.91
N PRO A 698 -1.47 13.80 -20.97
CA PRO A 698 -1.36 13.52 -19.53
C PRO A 698 -2.16 12.30 -19.08
N GLU A 699 -1.64 11.61 -18.07
CA GLU A 699 -2.37 10.60 -17.31
C GLU A 699 -3.53 11.24 -16.52
N GLY A 700 -4.55 10.45 -16.16
CA GLY A 700 -5.72 10.92 -15.39
C GLY A 700 -6.75 11.74 -16.17
N ILE A 701 -6.78 11.64 -17.51
CA ILE A 701 -7.75 12.33 -18.37
C ILE A 701 -9.02 11.49 -18.58
N GLN A 702 -10.19 12.11 -18.50
CA GLN A 702 -11.49 11.46 -18.75
C GLN A 702 -11.93 11.57 -20.23
N TYR A 703 -12.27 10.43 -20.84
CA TYR A 703 -12.71 10.35 -22.24
C TYR A 703 -14.25 10.40 -22.36
N PRO A 704 -14.82 10.94 -23.47
CA PRO A 704 -14.17 11.38 -24.71
C PRO A 704 -13.49 12.76 -24.65
N VAL A 705 -12.24 12.81 -25.12
CA VAL A 705 -11.42 14.04 -25.21
C VAL A 705 -11.70 14.81 -26.50
N LYS A 706 -11.66 16.14 -26.42
CA LYS A 706 -12.08 17.06 -27.49
C LYS A 706 -11.01 18.13 -27.72
N LEU A 707 -10.44 18.21 -28.92
CA LEU A 707 -9.46 19.22 -29.30
C LEU A 707 -10.12 20.60 -29.50
N TRP A 708 -9.58 21.61 -28.82
CA TRP A 708 -10.07 22.99 -28.93
C TRP A 708 -9.27 23.83 -29.92
N ARG A 709 -7.94 23.79 -29.86
CA ARG A 709 -7.07 24.67 -30.67
C ARG A 709 -5.61 24.25 -30.72
N ILE A 710 -4.95 24.56 -31.83
CA ILE A 710 -3.51 24.44 -32.06
C ILE A 710 -2.96 25.86 -32.28
N TYR A 711 -1.81 26.21 -31.71
CA TYR A 711 -1.30 27.59 -31.77
C TYR A 711 0.22 27.74 -31.59
N PRO A 712 0.91 28.52 -32.45
CA PRO A 712 2.15 29.16 -32.06
C PRO A 712 1.91 30.25 -31.01
N VAL A 713 2.82 30.35 -30.05
CA VAL A 713 2.90 31.42 -29.05
C VAL A 713 4.33 31.94 -28.92
N GLU A 714 4.48 33.24 -28.77
CA GLU A 714 5.73 33.93 -28.46
C GLU A 714 5.59 34.68 -27.14
N THR A 715 6.47 34.39 -26.19
CA THR A 715 6.50 34.98 -24.84
C THR A 715 7.64 36.00 -24.68
N ASN A 716 8.68 35.94 -25.51
CA ASN A 716 9.76 36.91 -25.50
C ASN A 716 9.30 38.23 -26.16
N GLY A 717 9.44 39.34 -25.43
CA GLY A 717 9.10 40.67 -25.93
C GLY A 717 10.07 41.19 -26.99
N ASP A 718 11.33 40.73 -26.99
CA ASP A 718 12.38 41.21 -27.89
C ASP A 718 12.32 40.57 -29.29
N GLU A 719 11.83 39.33 -29.42
CA GLU A 719 11.69 38.64 -30.71
C GLU A 719 10.41 39.10 -31.41
N GLN A 720 10.54 39.89 -32.48
CA GLN A 720 9.42 40.58 -33.13
C GLN A 720 9.35 40.22 -34.62
N TYR A 721 8.52 39.24 -34.97
CA TYR A 721 8.42 38.67 -36.33
C TYR A 721 6.97 38.46 -36.82
N THR A 722 6.84 38.26 -38.13
CA THR A 722 5.63 37.75 -38.81
C THR A 722 5.93 36.36 -39.35
N GLY A 723 5.01 35.40 -39.18
CA GLY A 723 5.25 34.01 -39.56
C GLY A 723 4.04 33.33 -40.18
N GLN A 724 4.26 32.08 -40.61
CA GLN A 724 3.23 31.25 -41.22
C GLN A 724 3.54 29.75 -41.05
N LEU A 725 2.67 29.04 -40.35
CA LEU A 725 2.73 27.58 -40.24
C LEU A 725 1.64 26.95 -41.11
N ILE A 726 1.97 25.90 -41.86
CA ILE A 726 0.97 25.06 -42.54
C ILE A 726 0.88 23.75 -41.77
N VAL A 727 -0.33 23.37 -41.37
CA VAL A 727 -0.62 22.04 -40.79
C VAL A 727 -1.26 21.12 -41.81
N ASP A 728 -0.96 19.83 -41.70
CA ASP A 728 -1.52 18.75 -42.50
C ASP A 728 -1.55 17.45 -41.65
N ASP A 729 -2.34 16.44 -42.06
CA ASP A 729 -2.45 15.11 -41.44
C ASP A 729 -2.50 15.11 -39.90
N LEU A 730 -3.55 15.65 -39.26
CA LEU A 730 -3.79 15.49 -37.81
C LEU A 730 -4.20 14.05 -37.50
N THR A 731 -3.40 13.38 -36.67
CA THR A 731 -3.58 12.00 -36.24
C THR A 731 -3.58 11.86 -34.72
N VAL A 732 -4.07 10.72 -34.23
CA VAL A 732 -3.92 10.27 -32.85
C VAL A 732 -3.41 8.84 -32.82
N GLU A 733 -2.68 8.48 -31.77
CA GLU A 733 -2.35 7.09 -31.45
C GLU A 733 -3.22 6.62 -30.29
N VAL A 734 -3.99 5.55 -30.51
CA VAL A 734 -4.99 5.00 -29.59
C VAL A 734 -4.76 3.49 -29.39
N PRO A 735 -5.15 2.90 -28.25
CA PRO A 735 -5.26 1.45 -28.13
C PRO A 735 -6.24 0.90 -29.20
N PRO A 736 -5.92 -0.21 -29.88
CA PRO A 736 -6.84 -0.84 -30.83
C PRO A 736 -8.15 -1.25 -30.12
N SER A 737 -9.30 -0.87 -30.67
CA SER A 737 -10.59 -1.09 -30.01
C SER A 737 -10.94 -2.58 -29.87
N VAL A 738 -11.64 -2.89 -28.77
CA VAL A 738 -12.10 -4.24 -28.43
C VAL A 738 -13.55 -4.16 -27.95
N GLU A 739 -14.44 -4.91 -28.60
CA GLU A 739 -15.84 -5.03 -28.17
C GLU A 739 -15.91 -5.98 -26.97
N ILE A 740 -16.06 -5.44 -25.77
CA ILE A 740 -16.34 -6.21 -24.56
C ILE A 740 -17.86 -6.42 -24.48
N PRO A 741 -18.36 -7.67 -24.29
CA PRO A 741 -19.78 -7.91 -24.03
C PRO A 741 -20.26 -7.21 -22.75
N GLU A 742 -21.53 -6.82 -22.74
CA GLU A 742 -22.22 -6.31 -21.53
C GLU A 742 -22.16 -7.37 -20.41
N GLN A 743 -21.35 -7.11 -19.37
CA GLN A 743 -21.22 -8.01 -18.22
C GLN A 743 -22.51 -7.99 -17.37
N GLU A 744 -22.80 -9.10 -16.68
CA GLU A 744 -23.92 -9.11 -15.73
C GLU A 744 -23.63 -8.17 -14.56
N ALA A 745 -24.54 -7.23 -14.31
CA ALA A 745 -24.43 -6.30 -13.18
C ALA A 745 -24.32 -7.05 -11.84
N ALA A 746 -23.51 -6.50 -10.93
CA ALA A 746 -23.21 -7.10 -9.63
C ALA A 746 -24.48 -7.50 -8.86
N LYS A 747 -24.43 -8.67 -8.21
CA LYS A 747 -25.53 -9.19 -7.39
C LYS A 747 -25.67 -8.30 -6.15
N PRO A 748 -26.88 -7.83 -5.79
CA PRO A 748 -27.12 -7.08 -4.56
C PRO A 748 -26.58 -7.79 -3.32
N ASP A 749 -25.81 -7.09 -2.49
CA ASP A 749 -25.41 -7.61 -1.19
C ASP A 749 -26.61 -7.71 -0.23
N SER A 750 -26.65 -8.78 0.58
CA SER A 750 -27.76 -9.04 1.51
C SER A 750 -27.82 -8.13 2.73
N LEU A 751 -26.85 -7.23 2.93
CA LEU A 751 -26.87 -6.21 3.98
C LEU A 751 -27.87 -5.08 3.65
N VAL A 752 -28.03 -4.72 2.36
CA VAL A 752 -29.06 -3.74 1.95
C VAL A 752 -30.41 -4.43 1.81
N ILE A 753 -31.39 -3.96 2.57
CA ILE A 753 -32.74 -4.48 2.47
C ILE A 753 -33.32 -4.11 1.10
N GLN A 754 -33.89 -5.11 0.42
CA GLN A 754 -34.67 -4.99 -0.81
C GLN A 754 -36.02 -5.65 -0.58
N ASN A 755 -37.10 -4.92 -0.85
CA ASN A 755 -38.48 -5.44 -0.82
C ASN A 755 -39.01 -5.92 0.56
N ASP A 756 -38.40 -5.45 1.65
CA ASP A 756 -38.76 -5.66 3.05
C ASP A 756 -38.37 -4.38 3.85
N THR A 757 -38.49 -4.38 5.19
CA THR A 757 -38.09 -3.28 6.08
C THR A 757 -37.38 -3.77 7.34
N ILE A 758 -36.61 -2.93 8.03
CA ILE A 758 -36.00 -3.27 9.34
C ILE A 758 -37.09 -3.72 10.33
N SER A 759 -36.93 -4.93 10.86
CA SER A 759 -37.95 -5.59 11.69
C SER A 759 -38.08 -5.02 13.11
N GLU A 760 -39.28 -5.08 13.69
CA GLU A 760 -39.61 -4.53 15.03
C GLU A 760 -38.80 -5.14 16.20
N ASP A 761 -38.07 -6.24 15.97
CA ASP A 761 -37.18 -6.88 16.95
C ASP A 761 -35.70 -6.42 16.86
N ARG A 762 -35.36 -5.56 15.89
CA ARG A 762 -34.07 -4.87 15.78
C ARG A 762 -34.16 -3.45 16.37
N TRP A 763 -33.12 -3.01 17.08
CA TRP A 763 -32.95 -1.58 17.42
C TRP A 763 -32.25 -0.84 16.28
N LYS A 764 -32.35 0.50 16.25
CA LYS A 764 -32.02 1.30 15.06
C LYS A 764 -30.96 2.36 15.34
N PHE A 765 -30.08 2.63 14.38
CA PHE A 765 -29.27 3.86 14.36
C PHE A 765 -29.23 4.47 12.96
N ALA A 766 -29.11 5.78 12.86
CA ALA A 766 -29.02 6.50 11.58
C ALA A 766 -27.61 7.00 11.30
N VAL A 767 -27.26 7.13 10.02
CA VAL A 767 -25.98 7.69 9.55
C VAL A 767 -26.24 8.75 8.48
N LEU A 768 -25.62 9.92 8.66
CA LEU A 768 -25.62 11.06 7.74
C LEU A 768 -24.15 11.41 7.41
N ALA A 769 -23.85 11.75 6.16
CA ALA A 769 -22.51 12.15 5.72
C ALA A 769 -22.58 13.19 4.58
N ASP A 770 -21.44 13.81 4.29
CA ASP A 770 -21.18 14.60 3.07
C ASP A 770 -22.26 15.65 2.76
N SER A 771 -22.77 16.31 3.81
CA SER A 771 -23.76 17.38 3.68
C SER A 771 -23.14 18.66 3.14
N GLN A 772 -21.90 18.95 3.56
CA GLN A 772 -21.04 20.04 3.11
C GLN A 772 -21.80 21.37 2.84
N PHE A 773 -22.40 21.93 3.89
CA PHE A 773 -23.01 23.27 3.85
C PHE A 773 -22.12 24.35 4.51
N THR A 774 -22.46 25.62 4.30
CA THR A 774 -21.75 26.77 4.87
C THR A 774 -22.69 27.76 5.54
N ALA A 775 -22.18 28.50 6.53
CA ALA A 775 -22.87 29.60 7.19
C ALA A 775 -23.02 30.85 6.30
N ASP A 776 -22.18 31.00 5.26
CA ASP A 776 -22.32 32.06 4.25
C ASP A 776 -23.52 31.83 3.31
N SER A 777 -23.92 30.56 3.15
CA SER A 777 -24.96 30.09 2.25
C SER A 777 -26.00 29.21 2.98
N PRO A 778 -26.69 29.72 4.03
CA PRO A 778 -27.58 28.92 4.90
C PRO A 778 -28.95 28.59 4.26
N ASN A 779 -29.16 29.00 3.01
CA ASN A 779 -30.29 28.59 2.17
C ASN A 779 -29.73 27.98 0.86
N SER A 780 -28.57 27.32 0.95
CA SER A 780 -28.03 26.48 -0.12
C SER A 780 -28.84 25.19 -0.20
N ARG A 781 -28.86 24.57 -1.38
CA ARG A 781 -29.43 23.24 -1.59
C ARG A 781 -28.88 22.22 -0.58
N ALA A 782 -27.58 22.28 -0.29
CA ALA A 782 -26.90 21.44 0.70
C ALA A 782 -27.54 21.57 2.09
N ALA A 783 -27.71 22.80 2.59
CA ALA A 783 -28.37 23.06 3.87
C ALA A 783 -29.86 22.63 3.86
N GLU A 784 -30.58 22.85 2.77
CA GLU A 784 -31.99 22.42 2.64
C GLU A 784 -32.13 20.88 2.65
N MET A 785 -31.23 20.16 1.97
CA MET A 785 -31.22 18.69 1.93
C MET A 785 -30.75 18.06 3.23
N ALA A 786 -29.75 18.63 3.90
CA ALA A 786 -29.32 18.19 5.23
C ALA A 786 -30.47 18.32 6.25
N ARG A 787 -31.13 19.48 6.29
CA ARG A 787 -32.28 19.73 7.16
C ARG A 787 -33.45 18.78 6.90
N GLU A 788 -33.74 18.49 5.63
CA GLU A 788 -34.79 17.53 5.27
C GLU A 788 -34.41 16.09 5.67
N SER A 789 -33.15 15.69 5.48
CA SER A 789 -32.64 14.38 5.91
C SER A 789 -32.74 14.21 7.43
N LEU A 790 -32.37 15.22 8.21
CA LEU A 790 -32.49 15.22 9.67
C LEU A 790 -33.95 15.02 10.13
N ARG A 791 -34.92 15.69 9.50
CA ARG A 791 -36.35 15.47 9.78
C ARG A 791 -36.81 14.06 9.45
N GLN A 792 -36.30 13.46 8.38
CA GLN A 792 -36.64 12.09 7.98
C GLN A 792 -36.03 11.06 8.94
N ILE A 793 -34.79 11.30 9.39
CA ILE A 793 -34.11 10.53 10.43
C ILE A 793 -34.91 10.54 11.74
N VAL A 794 -35.32 11.72 12.23
CA VAL A 794 -36.12 11.84 13.46
C VAL A 794 -37.48 11.13 13.32
N GLN A 795 -38.11 11.16 12.15
CA GLN A 795 -39.38 10.45 11.90
C GLN A 795 -39.27 8.91 11.97
N GLU A 796 -38.10 8.32 11.68
CA GLU A 796 -37.87 6.88 11.80
C GLU A 796 -37.50 6.43 13.23
N ASN A 797 -37.33 7.38 14.17
CA ASN A 797 -37.06 7.17 15.59
C ASN A 797 -35.90 6.17 15.85
N PRO A 798 -34.66 6.47 15.40
CA PRO A 798 -33.48 5.69 15.78
C PRO A 798 -33.10 5.92 17.25
N ASP A 799 -32.32 5.00 17.82
CA ASP A 799 -31.75 5.11 19.16
C ASP A 799 -30.71 6.26 19.26
N PHE A 800 -30.01 6.56 18.15
CA PHE A 800 -29.10 7.70 17.97
C PHE A 800 -28.77 7.95 16.48
N LEU A 801 -28.16 9.11 16.21
CA LEU A 801 -27.60 9.52 14.91
C LEU A 801 -26.06 9.57 14.98
N VAL A 802 -25.39 9.05 13.95
CA VAL A 802 -23.97 9.31 13.66
C VAL A 802 -23.85 10.26 12.48
N ILE A 803 -23.10 11.34 12.65
CA ILE A 803 -22.66 12.21 11.57
C ILE A 803 -21.21 11.81 11.24
N ASN A 804 -21.01 11.26 10.04
CA ASN A 804 -19.77 10.60 9.63
C ASN A 804 -18.91 11.52 8.76
N GLY A 805 -18.53 12.68 9.32
CA GLY A 805 -17.77 13.73 8.65
C GLY A 805 -18.54 14.55 7.61
N ASP A 806 -17.89 15.62 7.18
CA ASP A 806 -18.27 16.53 6.10
C ASP A 806 -19.71 17.06 6.22
N LEU A 807 -20.06 17.50 7.43
CA LEU A 807 -21.31 18.23 7.66
C LEU A 807 -21.20 19.66 7.11
N VAL A 808 -20.01 20.27 7.25
CA VAL A 808 -19.68 21.61 6.75
C VAL A 808 -18.74 21.54 5.55
N ASP A 809 -18.70 22.58 4.70
CA ASP A 809 -17.84 22.59 3.49
C ASP A 809 -16.46 23.24 3.73
N SER A 810 -16.28 24.07 4.77
CA SER A 810 -15.07 24.90 4.91
C SER A 810 -14.43 25.03 6.29
N GLY A 811 -15.01 24.45 7.35
CA GLY A 811 -14.35 24.30 8.66
C GLY A 811 -14.07 25.60 9.44
N TRP A 812 -14.69 26.73 9.08
CA TRP A 812 -14.58 27.98 9.85
C TRP A 812 -15.49 27.98 11.09
N GLU A 813 -15.18 28.86 12.06
CA GLU A 813 -15.93 29.02 13.32
C GLU A 813 -17.43 29.21 13.06
N GLU A 814 -17.78 30.06 12.09
CA GLU A 814 -19.16 30.36 11.72
C GLU A 814 -19.91 29.16 11.11
N ASP A 815 -19.22 28.30 10.34
CA ASP A 815 -19.82 27.07 9.79
C ASP A 815 -20.24 26.12 10.91
N PHE A 816 -19.45 26.03 11.98
CA PHE A 816 -19.76 25.21 13.15
C PHE A 816 -20.83 25.82 14.06
N GLU A 817 -20.89 27.15 14.20
CA GLU A 817 -22.04 27.81 14.83
C GLU A 817 -23.34 27.49 14.07
N TYR A 818 -23.32 27.56 12.74
CA TYR A 818 -24.49 27.25 11.92
C TYR A 818 -24.84 25.76 11.94
N ALA A 819 -23.86 24.85 11.93
CA ALA A 819 -24.09 23.42 12.08
C ALA A 819 -24.77 23.07 13.41
N LYS A 820 -24.34 23.67 14.53
CA LYS A 820 -25.04 23.54 15.82
C LYS A 820 -26.49 24.03 15.73
N GLN A 821 -26.73 25.18 15.08
CA GLN A 821 -28.08 25.69 14.89
C GLN A 821 -28.95 24.72 14.08
N VAL A 822 -28.42 24.15 12.99
CA VAL A 822 -29.13 23.15 12.17
C VAL A 822 -29.53 21.93 13.01
N LEU A 823 -28.62 21.41 13.83
CA LEU A 823 -28.88 20.24 14.68
C LEU A 823 -29.86 20.56 15.83
N GLU A 824 -29.74 21.72 16.49
CA GLU A 824 -30.69 22.16 17.53
C GLU A 824 -32.10 22.40 16.96
N GLU A 825 -32.23 22.91 15.74
CA GLU A 825 -33.51 23.23 15.10
C GLU A 825 -34.25 22.00 14.53
N GLU A 826 -33.55 21.02 13.97
CA GLU A 826 -34.16 19.88 13.28
C GLU A 826 -34.12 18.56 14.09
N VAL A 827 -33.27 18.46 15.12
CA VAL A 827 -33.09 17.25 15.97
C VAL A 827 -33.31 17.54 17.45
N GLY A 828 -32.72 18.62 17.96
CA GLY A 828 -32.86 19.05 19.36
C GLY A 828 -32.46 17.96 20.37
N ASP A 829 -33.30 17.77 21.39
CA ASP A 829 -33.14 16.73 22.43
C ASP A 829 -33.80 15.38 22.04
N GLU A 830 -34.30 15.19 20.79
CA GLU A 830 -35.12 14.02 20.45
C GLU A 830 -34.33 12.71 20.29
N ILE A 831 -33.11 12.78 19.72
CA ILE A 831 -32.17 11.65 19.61
C ILE A 831 -30.72 12.10 19.92
N PRO A 832 -29.88 11.26 20.55
CA PRO A 832 -28.46 11.53 20.72
C PRO A 832 -27.73 11.65 19.37
N ILE A 833 -26.71 12.52 19.31
CA ILE A 833 -25.87 12.73 18.12
C ILE A 833 -24.42 12.45 18.51
N TYR A 834 -23.75 11.61 17.71
CA TYR A 834 -22.30 11.45 17.70
C TYR A 834 -21.76 12.02 16.39
N TYR A 835 -20.74 12.86 16.44
CA TYR A 835 -20.22 13.54 15.24
C TYR A 835 -18.69 13.44 15.21
N ILE A 836 -18.16 12.76 14.20
CA ILE A 836 -16.72 12.68 13.92
C ILE A 836 -16.39 13.51 12.67
N PRO A 837 -15.18 14.09 12.58
CA PRO A 837 -14.80 14.95 11.46
C PRO A 837 -14.34 14.18 10.23
N GLY A 838 -14.69 14.74 9.07
CA GLY A 838 -14.09 14.47 7.77
C GLY A 838 -13.04 15.51 7.43
N ASN A 839 -12.63 15.57 6.16
CA ASN A 839 -11.59 16.51 5.71
C ASN A 839 -12.11 17.93 5.51
N HIS A 840 -13.41 18.15 5.30
CA HIS A 840 -13.97 19.49 5.20
C HIS A 840 -14.05 20.21 6.55
N GLU A 841 -14.12 19.47 7.67
CA GLU A 841 -14.00 20.04 9.01
C GLU A 841 -12.62 20.66 9.32
N ILE A 842 -11.56 20.30 8.55
CA ILE A 842 -10.23 20.95 8.63
C ILE A 842 -9.90 21.85 7.42
N ALA A 843 -10.72 21.88 6.36
CA ALA A 843 -10.33 22.42 5.06
C ALA A 843 -9.91 23.91 5.07
N GLY A 844 -10.56 24.75 5.88
CA GLY A 844 -10.21 26.16 6.07
C GLY A 844 -9.00 26.40 6.97
N PRO A 845 -9.05 26.02 8.26
CA PRO A 845 -7.98 26.30 9.23
C PRO A 845 -6.74 25.40 9.09
N GLY A 846 -6.88 24.20 8.53
CA GLY A 846 -5.85 23.15 8.53
C GLY A 846 -5.70 22.39 9.86
N THR A 847 -6.60 22.62 10.82
CA THR A 847 -6.63 21.98 12.15
C THR A 847 -8.07 21.77 12.62
N LEU A 848 -8.28 20.86 13.58
CA LEU A 848 -9.58 20.65 14.22
C LEU A 848 -9.89 21.65 15.36
N ASP A 849 -9.11 22.72 15.55
CA ASP A 849 -9.30 23.62 16.71
C ASP A 849 -10.73 24.19 16.77
N ASN A 850 -11.27 24.64 15.64
CA ASN A 850 -12.63 25.15 15.52
C ASN A 850 -13.68 24.06 15.81
N PHE A 851 -13.45 22.83 15.32
CA PHE A 851 -14.32 21.68 15.55
C PHE A 851 -14.32 21.28 17.03
N MET A 852 -13.16 21.30 17.70
CA MET A 852 -13.03 20.94 19.11
C MET A 852 -13.59 22.01 20.05
N GLU A 853 -13.46 23.30 19.74
CA GLU A 853 -14.20 24.36 20.45
C GLU A 853 -15.72 24.26 20.21
N ALA A 854 -16.14 23.70 19.07
CA ALA A 854 -17.53 23.43 18.79
C ALA A 854 -18.10 22.20 19.55
N PHE A 855 -17.59 21.00 19.30
CA PHE A 855 -18.20 19.73 19.73
C PHE A 855 -17.47 19.01 20.88
N GLY A 856 -16.24 19.41 21.20
CA GLY A 856 -15.49 18.95 22.38
C GLY A 856 -14.83 17.57 22.27
N GLU A 857 -15.35 16.67 21.43
CA GLU A 857 -14.83 15.32 21.18
C GLU A 857 -14.83 15.05 19.66
N ASN A 858 -13.75 14.48 19.12
CA ASN A 858 -13.60 14.10 17.70
C ASN A 858 -13.64 12.59 17.44
N ARG A 859 -13.71 11.77 18.49
CA ARG A 859 -13.82 10.31 18.42
C ARG A 859 -14.59 9.76 19.62
N TYR A 860 -15.18 8.57 19.50
CA TYR A 860 -16.00 7.97 20.54
C TYR A 860 -15.80 6.46 20.64
N SER A 861 -15.87 5.93 21.87
CA SER A 861 -15.99 4.49 22.12
C SER A 861 -17.09 4.24 23.16
N PHE A 862 -18.14 3.51 22.79
CA PHE A 862 -19.29 3.23 23.66
C PHE A 862 -19.97 1.90 23.32
N ASP A 863 -20.72 1.35 24.28
CA ASP A 863 -21.46 0.08 24.12
C ASP A 863 -22.97 0.35 24.14
N HIS A 864 -23.71 -0.11 23.12
CA HIS A 864 -25.18 0.03 23.01
C HIS A 864 -25.83 -1.31 22.65
N GLU A 865 -26.80 -1.77 23.46
CA GLU A 865 -27.57 -3.02 23.28
C GLU A 865 -26.75 -4.24 22.79
N GLY A 866 -25.53 -4.40 23.35
CA GLY A 866 -24.62 -5.50 23.06
C GLY A 866 -23.68 -5.29 21.86
N THR A 867 -23.63 -4.11 21.26
CA THR A 867 -22.70 -3.76 20.18
C THR A 867 -21.76 -2.65 20.63
N ARG A 868 -20.45 -2.81 20.42
CA ARG A 868 -19.44 -1.77 20.67
C ARG A 868 -19.29 -0.87 19.44
N PHE A 869 -19.43 0.42 19.64
CA PHE A 869 -19.22 1.47 18.66
C PHE A 869 -17.85 2.10 18.87
N ILE A 870 -17.07 2.21 17.79
CA ILE A 870 -15.75 2.85 17.78
C ILE A 870 -15.72 3.83 16.60
N LEU A 871 -15.86 5.12 16.88
CA LEU A 871 -15.94 6.18 15.88
C LEU A 871 -14.62 6.94 15.89
N LEU A 872 -13.90 6.98 14.76
CA LEU A 872 -12.52 7.42 14.65
C LEU A 872 -12.37 8.69 13.78
N ASP A 873 -11.31 9.46 14.06
CA ASP A 873 -10.96 10.68 13.34
C ASP A 873 -10.04 10.35 12.15
N SER A 874 -10.58 10.42 10.94
CA SER A 874 -9.80 10.28 9.70
C SER A 874 -9.61 11.61 8.95
N SER A 875 -9.87 12.76 9.57
CA SER A 875 -9.97 14.08 8.92
C SER A 875 -8.77 14.45 8.03
N THR A 876 -7.58 13.92 8.34
CA THR A 876 -6.34 14.15 7.58
C THR A 876 -6.12 13.18 6.40
N GLY A 877 -7.06 12.26 6.14
CA GLY A 877 -6.93 11.16 5.16
C GLY A 877 -6.19 9.92 5.68
N SER A 878 -5.86 9.89 6.98
CA SER A 878 -5.20 8.79 7.68
C SER A 878 -5.45 8.91 9.20
N PHE A 879 -5.50 7.78 9.91
CA PHE A 879 -5.68 7.74 11.37
C PHE A 879 -4.39 8.09 12.13
N ARG A 880 -3.23 7.71 11.57
CA ARG A 880 -1.89 8.06 12.10
C ARG A 880 -1.64 9.56 12.09
N THR A 881 -2.09 10.28 11.06
CA THR A 881 -1.76 11.72 10.90
C THR A 881 -2.75 12.66 11.59
N SER A 882 -3.95 12.20 11.95
CA SER A 882 -4.87 12.92 12.84
C SER A 882 -4.46 12.70 14.31
N ASP A 883 -4.41 11.44 14.76
CA ASP A 883 -3.98 11.07 16.11
C ASP A 883 -3.62 9.58 16.22
N PHE A 884 -2.33 9.24 16.15
CA PHE A 884 -1.87 7.85 16.19
C PHE A 884 -2.29 7.07 17.45
N ASP A 885 -2.56 7.74 18.59
CA ASP A 885 -3.06 7.07 19.81
C ASP A 885 -4.37 6.29 19.52
N GLN A 886 -5.20 6.76 18.59
CA GLN A 886 -6.50 6.15 18.28
C GLN A 886 -6.40 4.75 17.65
N LEU A 887 -5.28 4.43 17.00
CA LEU A 887 -5.03 3.08 16.47
C LEU A 887 -4.71 2.09 17.59
N ILE A 888 -4.07 2.57 18.66
CA ILE A 888 -3.83 1.79 19.87
C ILE A 888 -5.16 1.59 20.61
N GLU A 889 -5.94 2.66 20.78
CA GLU A 889 -7.29 2.62 21.37
C GLU A 889 -8.22 1.64 20.61
N LEU A 890 -8.18 1.63 19.26
CA LEU A 890 -8.92 0.67 18.44
C LEU A 890 -8.48 -0.78 18.70
N LYS A 891 -7.17 -1.05 18.69
CA LYS A 891 -6.64 -2.41 18.90
C LYS A 891 -7.00 -2.95 20.29
N GLU A 892 -6.94 -2.09 21.30
CA GLU A 892 -7.37 -2.42 22.66
C GLU A 892 -8.90 -2.65 22.74
N ALA A 893 -9.71 -1.76 22.16
CA ALA A 893 -11.17 -1.86 22.17
C ALA A 893 -11.69 -3.11 21.46
N LEU A 894 -11.07 -3.52 20.34
CA LEU A 894 -11.35 -4.78 19.65
C LEU A 894 -10.94 -6.00 20.49
N HIS A 895 -9.76 -5.97 21.12
CA HIS A 895 -9.29 -7.04 21.99
C HIS A 895 -10.19 -7.23 23.23
N GLU A 896 -10.62 -6.14 23.87
CA GLU A 896 -11.62 -6.16 24.93
C GLU A 896 -12.93 -6.78 24.44
N ALA A 897 -13.52 -6.22 23.38
CA ALA A 897 -14.81 -6.65 22.83
C ALA A 897 -14.81 -8.12 22.41
N LYS A 898 -13.68 -8.64 21.92
CA LYS A 898 -13.46 -10.06 21.61
C LYS A 898 -13.59 -10.95 22.84
N SER A 899 -13.13 -10.47 24.01
CA SER A 899 -13.14 -11.20 25.27
C SER A 899 -14.42 -11.05 26.10
N ASP A 900 -15.14 -9.92 25.98
CA ASP A 900 -16.30 -9.61 26.81
C ASP A 900 -17.56 -10.40 26.38
N PRO A 901 -18.23 -11.16 27.28
CA PRO A 901 -19.47 -11.89 26.96
C PRO A 901 -20.73 -11.01 26.90
N GLY A 902 -20.65 -9.72 27.23
CA GLY A 902 -21.71 -8.73 27.04
C GLY A 902 -21.70 -8.05 25.66
N ILE A 903 -20.60 -8.17 24.91
CA ILE A 903 -20.47 -7.63 23.55
C ILE A 903 -20.65 -8.75 22.51
N ASN A 904 -21.57 -8.55 21.58
CA ASN A 904 -21.92 -9.47 20.50
C ASN A 904 -21.32 -9.05 19.16
N ASN A 905 -21.15 -7.74 18.93
CA ASN A 905 -20.68 -7.18 17.66
C ASN A 905 -19.83 -5.91 17.88
N VAL A 906 -19.08 -5.50 16.85
CA VAL A 906 -18.43 -4.18 16.75
C VAL A 906 -18.90 -3.43 15.50
N VAL A 907 -19.01 -2.11 15.60
CA VAL A 907 -19.21 -1.18 14.49
C VAL A 907 -18.09 -0.14 14.56
N VAL A 908 -17.26 -0.09 13.51
CA VAL A 908 -16.22 0.94 13.39
C VAL A 908 -16.65 1.99 12.37
N PHE A 909 -16.41 3.26 12.67
CA PHE A 909 -16.58 4.36 11.73
C PHE A 909 -15.26 5.10 11.51
N GLY A 910 -15.06 5.55 10.28
CA GLY A 910 -14.16 6.62 9.92
C GLY A 910 -14.68 7.25 8.64
N HIS A 911 -14.64 8.59 8.54
CA HIS A 911 -15.18 9.31 7.39
C HIS A 911 -14.62 8.79 6.03
N HIS A 912 -13.30 8.62 5.92
CA HIS A 912 -12.70 8.03 4.72
C HIS A 912 -12.87 6.49 4.69
N PRO A 913 -13.31 5.89 3.56
CA PRO A 913 -13.30 4.45 3.37
C PRO A 913 -11.89 3.84 3.36
N THR A 914 -11.80 2.55 3.72
CA THR A 914 -10.57 1.76 3.51
C THR A 914 -10.31 1.47 2.04
N ARG A 915 -11.36 1.44 1.18
CA ARG A 915 -11.30 1.19 -0.26
C ARG A 915 -12.24 2.14 -1.01
N ASP A 916 -11.75 2.82 -2.05
CA ASP A 916 -12.57 3.69 -2.90
C ASP A 916 -13.33 2.81 -3.90
N PRO A 917 -14.68 2.84 -3.95
CA PRO A 917 -15.45 2.11 -4.96
C PRO A 917 -15.34 2.71 -6.37
N LEU A 918 -14.74 3.91 -6.51
CA LEU A 918 -14.58 4.59 -7.80
C LEU A 918 -13.21 4.26 -8.42
N PRO A 919 -13.11 4.04 -9.75
CA PRO A 919 -11.84 3.76 -10.45
C PRO A 919 -10.76 4.86 -10.41
N THR A 920 -10.94 5.88 -9.56
CA THR A 920 -10.02 7.00 -9.36
C THR A 920 -9.18 6.90 -8.09
N ASP A 921 -9.51 6.00 -7.16
CA ASP A 921 -8.74 5.74 -5.93
C ASP A 921 -8.45 6.96 -5.03
N ASN A 922 -9.20 8.05 -5.21
CA ASN A 922 -8.95 9.38 -4.61
C ASN A 922 -9.63 9.57 -3.26
N SER A 923 -10.68 8.80 -2.97
CA SER A 923 -11.57 9.02 -1.82
C SER A 923 -11.31 8.06 -0.64
N GLN A 924 -10.24 7.27 -0.68
CA GLN A 924 -9.87 6.32 0.38
C GLN A 924 -8.77 6.83 1.31
N LEU A 925 -8.53 6.11 2.41
CA LEU A 925 -7.35 6.29 3.26
C LEU A 925 -6.07 6.28 2.40
N GLN A 926 -5.24 7.32 2.59
CA GLN A 926 -4.07 7.61 1.76
C GLN A 926 -2.91 6.62 1.98
N ASP A 927 -2.83 6.06 3.18
CA ASP A 927 -1.84 5.05 3.58
C ASP A 927 -2.47 3.66 3.38
N ARG A 928 -2.16 3.00 2.27
CA ARG A 928 -2.78 1.71 1.91
C ARG A 928 -2.56 0.63 2.97
N LYS A 929 -1.35 0.56 3.52
CA LYS A 929 -1.02 -0.37 4.60
C LYS A 929 -1.77 -0.05 5.89
N GLU A 930 -2.12 1.20 6.15
CA GLU A 930 -3.01 1.56 7.27
C GLU A 930 -4.44 1.04 7.03
N ALA A 931 -4.96 1.16 5.81
CA ALA A 931 -6.25 0.54 5.45
C ALA A 931 -6.21 -0.98 5.63
N ASP A 932 -5.19 -1.64 5.08
CA ASP A 932 -5.02 -3.10 5.19
C ASP A 932 -4.86 -3.55 6.65
N LEU A 933 -4.24 -2.74 7.52
CA LEU A 933 -4.12 -3.01 8.97
C LEU A 933 -5.49 -3.02 9.66
N ILE A 934 -6.37 -2.07 9.34
CA ILE A 934 -7.76 -2.01 9.86
C ILE A 934 -8.57 -3.21 9.36
N GLU A 935 -8.40 -3.59 8.09
CA GLU A 935 -9.07 -4.74 7.48
C GLU A 935 -8.64 -6.07 8.11
N ASN A 936 -7.34 -6.24 8.35
CA ASN A 936 -6.81 -7.39 9.08
C ASN A 936 -7.34 -7.45 10.52
N TRP A 937 -7.34 -6.37 11.30
CA TRP A 937 -7.81 -6.39 12.69
C TRP A 937 -9.31 -6.70 12.83
N LEU A 938 -10.15 -6.23 11.92
CA LEU A 938 -11.58 -6.55 11.94
C LEU A 938 -11.83 -8.01 11.52
N THR A 939 -11.02 -8.54 10.61
CA THR A 939 -11.01 -9.96 10.23
C THR A 939 -10.57 -10.85 11.38
N GLU A 940 -9.42 -10.57 12.00
CA GLU A 940 -8.90 -11.24 13.20
C GLU A 940 -9.94 -11.21 14.35
N PHE A 941 -10.57 -10.06 14.58
CA PHE A 941 -11.64 -9.93 15.56
C PHE A 941 -12.77 -10.92 15.29
N ARG A 942 -13.28 -10.97 14.04
CA ARG A 942 -14.38 -11.86 13.63
C ARG A 942 -14.03 -13.33 13.82
N GLU A 943 -12.86 -13.74 13.33
CA GLU A 943 -12.36 -15.12 13.39
C GLU A 943 -12.16 -15.58 14.85
N ASP A 944 -11.42 -14.82 15.64
CA ASP A 944 -10.89 -15.26 16.92
C ASP A 944 -11.91 -15.11 18.07
N SER A 945 -12.85 -14.16 17.93
CA SER A 945 -14.08 -14.10 18.73
C SER A 945 -15.05 -15.25 18.42
N LYS A 946 -14.82 -15.99 17.33
CA LYS A 946 -15.64 -17.10 16.80
C LYS A 946 -16.98 -16.65 16.23
N GLY A 947 -17.00 -15.49 15.55
CA GLY A 947 -18.14 -15.03 14.77
C GLY A 947 -19.00 -13.97 15.43
N LYS A 948 -18.41 -13.08 16.24
CA LYS A 948 -19.03 -11.80 16.57
C LYS A 948 -19.15 -10.93 15.31
N GLY A 949 -20.18 -10.11 15.22
CA GLY A 949 -20.36 -9.20 14.10
C GLY A 949 -19.26 -8.13 14.04
N ALA A 950 -18.84 -7.76 12.84
CA ALA A 950 -17.96 -6.62 12.57
C ALA A 950 -18.43 -5.93 11.28
N ILE A 951 -18.24 -4.62 11.20
CA ILE A 951 -18.52 -3.76 10.03
C ILE A 951 -17.69 -2.48 10.14
N TYR A 952 -17.25 -1.93 9.01
CA TYR A 952 -16.71 -0.58 8.89
C TYR A 952 -17.66 0.31 8.08
N VAL A 953 -17.88 1.56 8.51
CA VAL A 953 -18.83 2.50 7.89
C VAL A 953 -18.16 3.87 7.63
N SER A 954 -18.30 4.36 6.40
CA SER A 954 -17.60 5.53 5.83
C SER A 954 -18.50 6.37 4.93
N GLY A 955 -18.05 7.56 4.54
CA GLY A 955 -18.69 8.47 3.58
C GLY A 955 -17.69 8.88 2.48
N HIS A 956 -17.53 10.18 2.23
CA HIS A 956 -16.45 10.81 1.45
C HIS A 956 -16.40 10.51 -0.06
N ALA A 957 -16.58 9.26 -0.52
CA ALA A 957 -16.62 8.92 -1.95
C ALA A 957 -17.94 9.33 -2.64
N HIS A 958 -18.90 9.86 -1.88
CA HIS A 958 -20.24 10.31 -2.31
C HIS A 958 -20.99 9.29 -3.20
N THR A 959 -20.78 7.99 -3.00
CA THR A 959 -21.52 6.92 -3.67
C THR A 959 -21.84 5.80 -2.67
N VAL A 960 -22.99 5.17 -2.79
CA VAL A 960 -23.35 4.04 -1.93
C VAL A 960 -22.68 2.76 -2.44
N ASN A 961 -21.70 2.22 -1.73
CA ASN A 961 -21.13 0.90 -2.01
C ASN A 961 -21.03 0.02 -0.76
N ILE A 962 -21.05 -1.30 -0.95
CA ILE A 962 -20.70 -2.30 0.06
C ILE A 962 -19.77 -3.33 -0.55
N ASP A 963 -18.54 -3.37 -0.04
CA ASP A 963 -17.58 -4.44 -0.28
C ASP A 963 -17.55 -5.41 0.89
N ARG A 964 -16.93 -6.58 0.70
CA ARG A 964 -16.60 -7.50 1.79
C ARG A 964 -15.15 -7.97 1.67
N VAL A 965 -14.40 -7.82 2.75
CA VAL A 965 -13.00 -8.27 2.86
C VAL A 965 -12.94 -9.33 3.95
N GLU A 966 -12.56 -10.56 3.59
CA GLU A 966 -12.38 -11.70 4.51
C GLU A 966 -13.50 -11.88 5.57
N GLY A 967 -14.75 -11.72 5.13
CA GLY A 967 -15.95 -11.86 5.94
C GLY A 967 -16.51 -10.56 6.51
N VAL A 968 -15.75 -9.47 6.57
CA VAL A 968 -16.17 -8.18 7.13
C VAL A 968 -16.75 -7.27 6.02
N PRO A 969 -17.98 -6.76 6.16
CA PRO A 969 -18.53 -5.73 5.26
C PRO A 969 -17.93 -4.34 5.51
N TYR A 970 -17.66 -3.63 4.42
CA TYR A 970 -17.21 -2.24 4.37
C TYR A 970 -18.25 -1.44 3.61
N MET A 971 -18.93 -0.51 4.29
CA MET A 971 -20.00 0.28 3.69
C MET A 971 -19.61 1.75 3.53
N VAL A 972 -19.76 2.26 2.32
CA VAL A 972 -19.79 3.69 2.01
C VAL A 972 -21.25 4.12 1.99
N VAL A 973 -21.61 5.10 2.82
CA VAL A 973 -22.95 5.72 2.80
C VAL A 973 -23.01 6.81 1.74
N GLY A 974 -24.20 7.05 1.20
CA GLY A 974 -24.41 8.09 0.19
C GLY A 974 -24.37 9.50 0.77
N SER A 975 -23.99 10.46 -0.07
CA SER A 975 -23.96 11.88 0.30
C SER A 975 -25.36 12.42 0.59
N SER A 976 -25.49 13.22 1.66
CA SER A 976 -26.73 13.91 2.00
C SER A 976 -26.82 15.36 1.50
N GLY A 977 -25.77 15.91 0.85
CA GLY A 977 -25.80 17.30 0.37
C GLY A 977 -24.84 17.68 -0.77
N LYS A 978 -23.59 17.18 -0.80
CA LYS A 978 -22.66 17.40 -1.91
C LYS A 978 -23.00 16.52 -3.12
N ALA A 979 -22.68 16.96 -4.34
CA ALA A 979 -22.94 16.19 -5.54
C ALA A 979 -22.22 14.82 -5.52
N PRO A 980 -22.91 13.70 -5.85
CA PRO A 980 -22.29 12.40 -6.04
C PRO A 980 -21.14 12.40 -7.03
N TYR A 981 -20.11 11.61 -6.75
CA TYR A 981 -18.96 11.39 -7.65
C TYR A 981 -19.14 10.14 -8.51
N GLY A 982 -19.79 9.09 -7.98
CA GLY A 982 -20.12 7.87 -8.72
C GLY A 982 -21.24 8.07 -9.75
N SER A 983 -21.39 7.10 -10.66
CA SER A 983 -22.47 7.14 -11.65
C SER A 983 -23.84 6.84 -10.99
N PRO A 984 -24.96 7.38 -11.51
CA PRO A 984 -26.30 7.09 -10.96
C PRO A 984 -26.69 5.60 -10.98
N ASP A 985 -26.08 4.79 -11.84
CA ASP A 985 -26.31 3.34 -11.93
C ASP A 985 -25.48 2.52 -10.91
N GLU A 986 -24.51 3.17 -10.24
CA GLU A 986 -23.48 2.57 -9.37
C GLU A 986 -23.42 3.24 -7.98
N GLY A 987 -24.58 3.70 -7.49
CA GLY A 987 -24.71 4.29 -6.15
C GLY A 987 -24.60 5.82 -6.07
N GLY A 988 -24.36 6.49 -7.20
CA GLY A 988 -24.20 7.94 -7.30
C GLY A 988 -25.51 8.73 -7.19
N PHE A 989 -26.17 8.65 -6.04
CA PHE A 989 -27.40 9.38 -5.72
C PHE A 989 -27.37 9.89 -4.27
N TYR A 990 -28.19 10.91 -3.98
CA TYR A 990 -28.25 11.50 -2.65
C TYR A 990 -29.05 10.62 -1.68
N ALA A 991 -28.50 10.31 -0.52
CA ALA A 991 -29.12 9.43 0.47
C ALA A 991 -28.68 9.74 1.91
N TRP A 992 -29.40 9.12 2.85
CA TRP A 992 -28.94 8.85 4.21
C TRP A 992 -29.21 7.35 4.51
N THR A 993 -28.60 6.78 5.55
CA THR A 993 -28.72 5.33 5.83
C THR A 993 -29.29 5.07 7.22
N LEU A 994 -30.26 4.16 7.30
CA LEU A 994 -30.81 3.64 8.56
C LEU A 994 -30.35 2.20 8.74
N PHE A 995 -29.74 1.88 9.88
CA PHE A 995 -29.28 0.53 10.21
C PHE A 995 -30.17 -0.12 11.27
N GLY A 996 -30.37 -1.43 11.15
CA GLY A 996 -31.12 -2.26 12.10
C GLY A 996 -30.26 -3.41 12.63
N VAL A 997 -30.02 -3.46 13.94
CA VAL A 997 -29.13 -4.44 14.57
C VAL A 997 -29.93 -5.44 15.41
N ASP A 998 -29.62 -6.72 15.28
CA ASP A 998 -30.13 -7.78 16.16
C ASP A 998 -29.29 -7.80 17.45
N PRO A 999 -29.86 -7.47 18.63
CA PRO A 999 -29.14 -7.54 19.91
C PRO A 999 -28.87 -8.98 20.37
N THR A 1000 -29.43 -9.99 19.69
CA THR A 1000 -29.24 -11.40 20.04
C THR A 1000 -27.79 -11.82 19.76
N PRO A 1001 -27.09 -12.43 20.74
CA PRO A 1001 -25.78 -13.03 20.48
C PRO A 1001 -25.88 -14.08 19.38
N VAL A 1002 -25.01 -13.99 18.35
CA VAL A 1002 -24.81 -15.09 17.40
C VAL A 1002 -24.45 -16.34 18.22
N PRO A 1003 -25.29 -17.40 18.27
CA PRO A 1003 -25.16 -18.41 19.31
C PRO A 1003 -23.82 -19.16 19.22
N ASP A 1004 -23.19 -19.49 20.36
CA ASP A 1004 -21.80 -19.99 20.59
C ASP A 1004 -21.21 -21.12 19.69
N LYS A 1005 -21.93 -21.55 18.66
CA LYS A 1005 -21.64 -22.67 17.75
C LYS A 1005 -21.93 -22.34 16.28
N ALA A 1006 -22.55 -21.21 16.00
CA ALA A 1006 -22.54 -20.58 14.68
C ALA A 1006 -21.30 -19.70 14.64
N HIS A 1007 -20.23 -20.19 14.00
CA HIS A 1007 -19.01 -19.42 13.82
C HIS A 1007 -19.25 -18.37 12.71
N GLY A 1008 -20.06 -17.36 13.02
CA GLY A 1008 -20.68 -16.46 12.05
C GLY A 1008 -21.90 -17.07 11.34
N PRO A 1009 -22.73 -16.26 10.66
CA PRO A 1009 -23.89 -16.73 9.88
C PRO A 1009 -23.52 -17.77 8.80
N GLU A 1010 -22.31 -17.69 8.24
CA GLU A 1010 -21.69 -18.61 7.27
C GLU A 1010 -21.62 -20.06 7.77
N ARG A 1011 -21.33 -20.26 9.05
CA ARG A 1011 -21.15 -21.57 9.69
C ARG A 1011 -22.36 -21.91 10.58
N ALA A 1012 -23.46 -21.16 10.49
CA ALA A 1012 -24.71 -21.45 11.17
C ALA A 1012 -25.40 -22.72 10.63
N SER A 1013 -26.12 -23.43 11.50
CA SER A 1013 -26.93 -24.59 11.10
C SER A 1013 -28.19 -24.16 10.34
N LYS A 1014 -28.54 -24.84 9.24
CA LYS A 1014 -29.78 -24.61 8.43
C LYS A 1014 -31.11 -24.67 9.20
N ASN A 1015 -31.08 -25.08 10.48
CA ASN A 1015 -32.23 -25.11 11.38
C ASN A 1015 -32.16 -24.06 12.51
N SER A 1016 -31.25 -23.08 12.42
CA SER A 1016 -31.08 -21.97 13.37
C SER A 1016 -31.94 -20.77 12.98
N GLY A 1017 -32.39 -19.97 13.95
CA GLY A 1017 -33.15 -18.74 13.69
C GLY A 1017 -32.31 -17.66 12.99
N VAL A 1018 -31.00 -17.66 13.20
CA VAL A 1018 -30.02 -16.75 12.56
C VAL A 1018 -29.40 -17.32 11.27
N TYR A 1019 -29.93 -18.42 10.72
CA TYR A 1019 -29.36 -18.99 9.50
C TYR A 1019 -29.74 -18.14 8.27
N GLY A 1020 -28.74 -17.52 7.64
CA GLY A 1020 -28.95 -16.66 6.47
C GLY A 1020 -29.63 -15.33 6.78
N ARG A 1021 -29.54 -14.86 8.03
CA ARG A 1021 -29.80 -13.48 8.44
C ARG A 1021 -28.47 -12.85 8.85
N GLU A 1022 -28.19 -11.64 8.42
CA GLU A 1022 -27.06 -10.87 8.92
C GLU A 1022 -27.42 -10.26 10.29
N TRP A 1023 -26.40 -10.04 11.12
CA TRP A 1023 -26.57 -9.43 12.45
C TRP A 1023 -26.96 -7.95 12.35
N ILE A 1024 -26.55 -7.28 11.27
CA ILE A 1024 -26.90 -5.92 10.88
C ILE A 1024 -27.52 -5.90 9.48
N GLU A 1025 -28.54 -5.06 9.29
CA GLU A 1025 -29.20 -4.78 8.01
C GLU A 1025 -29.27 -3.26 7.80
N ALA A 1026 -29.32 -2.78 6.56
CA ALA A 1026 -29.39 -1.36 6.22
C ALA A 1026 -30.53 -1.03 5.24
N GLU A 1027 -31.26 0.04 5.53
CA GLU A 1027 -32.10 0.74 4.57
C GLU A 1027 -31.33 1.97 4.02
N VAL A 1028 -30.94 1.90 2.75
CA VAL A 1028 -30.35 3.03 2.02
C VAL A 1028 -31.49 3.90 1.51
N ARG A 1029 -31.66 5.10 2.09
CA ARG A 1029 -32.84 5.94 1.90
C ARG A 1029 -32.53 7.14 1.00
N PRO A 1030 -32.89 7.07 -0.31
CA PRO A 1030 -32.64 8.18 -1.23
C PRO A 1030 -33.53 9.39 -0.93
N ILE A 1031 -32.97 10.59 -1.08
CA ILE A 1031 -33.68 11.86 -0.89
C ILE A 1031 -34.45 12.18 -2.18
N LEU A 1032 -35.71 11.74 -2.27
CA LEU A 1032 -36.51 11.76 -3.51
C LEU A 1032 -37.48 12.96 -3.58
N GLU A 1033 -37.56 13.59 -4.75
CA GLU A 1033 -38.64 14.52 -5.12
C GLU A 1033 -39.86 13.77 -5.69
N SER A 1034 -39.63 12.72 -6.48
CA SER A 1034 -40.67 11.86 -7.06
C SER A 1034 -40.08 10.55 -7.62
N ILE A 1035 -40.95 9.63 -8.05
CA ILE A 1035 -40.59 8.39 -8.74
C ILE A 1035 -41.38 8.28 -10.05
N THR A 1036 -40.73 7.91 -11.16
CA THR A 1036 -41.40 7.48 -12.39
C THR A 1036 -41.36 5.96 -12.51
N LEU A 1037 -42.53 5.33 -12.61
CA LEU A 1037 -42.67 3.89 -12.86
C LEU A 1037 -42.82 3.63 -14.36
N ASN A 1038 -41.79 3.04 -14.98
CA ASN A 1038 -41.75 2.72 -16.41
C ASN A 1038 -42.39 1.34 -16.66
N ALA A 1039 -43.72 1.30 -16.67
CA ALA A 1039 -44.53 0.14 -17.02
C ALA A 1039 -45.62 0.49 -18.06
N PRO A 1040 -46.00 -0.42 -18.98
CA PRO A 1040 -47.03 -0.14 -19.99
C PRO A 1040 -48.45 -0.20 -19.42
N GLU A 1041 -49.40 0.52 -20.02
CA GLU A 1041 -50.82 0.44 -19.66
C GLU A 1041 -51.45 -0.94 -19.96
N THR A 1042 -50.91 -1.70 -20.92
CA THR A 1042 -51.44 -3.00 -21.37
C THR A 1042 -50.35 -4.01 -21.70
N ILE A 1043 -50.64 -5.30 -21.47
CA ILE A 1043 -49.78 -6.46 -21.78
C ILE A 1043 -50.65 -7.66 -22.20
N ASN A 1044 -50.11 -8.62 -22.95
CA ASN A 1044 -50.85 -9.84 -23.34
C ASN A 1044 -50.59 -11.00 -22.35
N ALA A 1045 -51.58 -11.86 -22.10
CA ALA A 1045 -51.37 -13.05 -21.29
C ALA A 1045 -50.34 -14.01 -21.93
N GLY A 1046 -49.27 -14.34 -21.18
CA GLY A 1046 -48.13 -15.12 -21.65
C GLY A 1046 -46.92 -14.30 -22.11
N GLU A 1047 -46.99 -12.96 -22.05
CA GLU A 1047 -45.90 -12.04 -22.36
C GLU A 1047 -45.03 -11.74 -21.11
N THR A 1048 -43.72 -11.55 -21.31
CA THR A 1048 -42.77 -11.12 -20.28
C THR A 1048 -42.14 -9.80 -20.71
N ILE A 1049 -42.09 -8.82 -19.80
CA ILE A 1049 -41.49 -7.50 -20.01
C ILE A 1049 -40.58 -7.13 -18.84
N LYS A 1050 -39.60 -6.24 -19.05
CA LYS A 1050 -38.84 -5.60 -17.96
C LYS A 1050 -39.56 -4.33 -17.53
N ILE A 1051 -39.75 -4.14 -16.22
CA ILE A 1051 -40.35 -2.94 -15.61
C ILE A 1051 -39.27 -2.25 -14.76
N ASN A 1052 -38.98 -1.00 -15.07
CA ASN A 1052 -37.98 -0.21 -14.35
C ASN A 1052 -38.66 0.94 -13.59
N ALA A 1053 -38.03 1.43 -12.53
CA ALA A 1053 -38.41 2.67 -11.87
C ALA A 1053 -37.23 3.65 -11.89
N THR A 1054 -37.53 4.95 -11.92
CA THR A 1054 -36.54 6.03 -11.89
C THR A 1054 -36.84 6.91 -10.69
N GLY A 1055 -35.86 7.10 -9.81
CA GLY A 1055 -35.91 8.08 -8.73
C GLY A 1055 -35.46 9.44 -9.26
N HIS A 1056 -36.22 10.48 -8.93
CA HIS A 1056 -35.91 11.86 -9.30
C HIS A 1056 -35.47 12.64 -8.07
N GLN A 1057 -34.33 13.31 -8.17
CA GLN A 1057 -33.77 14.14 -7.10
C GLN A 1057 -33.49 15.56 -7.59
N ALA A 1058 -33.34 16.48 -6.64
CA ALA A 1058 -33.11 17.89 -6.93
C ALA A 1058 -31.95 18.12 -7.92
N GLY A 1059 -32.05 19.20 -8.70
CA GLY A 1059 -31.06 19.52 -9.74
C GLY A 1059 -31.11 18.63 -10.99
N ASN A 1060 -32.15 17.81 -11.15
CA ASN A 1060 -32.33 16.83 -12.23
C ASN A 1060 -31.31 15.67 -12.17
N LEU A 1061 -30.99 15.18 -10.97
CA LEU A 1061 -30.31 13.89 -10.81
C LEU A 1061 -31.38 12.80 -10.86
N ASP A 1062 -31.45 12.12 -12.00
CA ASP A 1062 -32.30 10.96 -12.24
C ASP A 1062 -31.45 9.69 -12.12
N PHE A 1063 -31.89 8.73 -11.31
CA PHE A 1063 -31.20 7.45 -11.11
C PHE A 1063 -32.17 6.26 -11.20
N PRO A 1064 -31.73 5.06 -11.64
CA PRO A 1064 -32.59 3.89 -11.65
C PRO A 1064 -32.84 3.41 -10.21
N LEU A 1065 -34.12 3.30 -9.84
CA LEU A 1065 -34.54 2.99 -8.48
C LEU A 1065 -34.42 1.46 -8.22
N ARG A 1066 -33.21 1.05 -7.87
CA ARG A 1066 -32.76 -0.31 -7.57
C ARG A 1066 -31.61 -0.28 -6.54
N TYR A 1067 -31.18 -1.44 -6.05
CA TYR A 1067 -29.90 -1.59 -5.34
C TYR A 1067 -28.78 -0.79 -6.04
N PRO A 1068 -27.98 0.02 -5.30
CA PRO A 1068 -27.86 0.02 -3.83
C PRO A 1068 -28.93 0.82 -3.04
N ALA A 1069 -29.88 1.51 -3.68
CA ALA A 1069 -31.02 2.09 -2.94
C ALA A 1069 -31.95 1.01 -2.41
N SER A 1070 -32.53 1.20 -1.21
CA SER A 1070 -33.57 0.32 -0.67
C SER A 1070 -34.93 0.65 -1.31
N VAL A 1071 -35.53 -0.35 -1.96
CA VAL A 1071 -36.73 -0.20 -2.78
C VAL A 1071 -37.70 -1.35 -2.50
N THR A 1072 -38.98 -1.00 -2.34
CA THR A 1072 -40.06 -1.96 -2.10
C THR A 1072 -41.07 -1.94 -3.24
N TRP A 1073 -41.37 -3.13 -3.77
CA TRP A 1073 -42.38 -3.34 -4.80
C TRP A 1073 -43.57 -4.08 -4.21
N GLU A 1074 -44.76 -3.49 -4.35
CA GLU A 1074 -46.04 -4.06 -3.94
C GLU A 1074 -46.98 -4.23 -5.14
N GLY A 1075 -48.01 -5.07 -5.00
CA GLY A 1075 -48.99 -5.32 -6.05
C GLY A 1075 -50.37 -5.66 -5.50
N SER A 1076 -51.38 -5.59 -6.35
CA SER A 1076 -52.75 -6.04 -6.01
C SER A 1076 -52.80 -7.54 -5.71
N ASP A 1077 -53.82 -8.01 -4.98
CA ASP A 1077 -54.02 -9.41 -4.55
C ASP A 1077 -53.82 -10.50 -5.64
N ASN A 1078 -53.96 -10.13 -6.91
CA ASN A 1078 -53.78 -10.98 -8.09
C ASN A 1078 -52.36 -10.94 -8.71
N VAL A 1079 -51.40 -10.25 -8.08
CA VAL A 1079 -49.98 -10.24 -8.46
C VAL A 1079 -49.16 -10.98 -7.40
N PHE A 1080 -48.20 -11.81 -7.81
CA PHE A 1080 -47.16 -12.31 -6.91
C PHE A 1080 -45.84 -11.56 -7.17
N ILE A 1081 -45.25 -11.02 -6.11
CA ILE A 1081 -43.95 -10.34 -6.15
C ILE A 1081 -42.96 -11.16 -5.33
N GLY A 1082 -41.76 -11.39 -5.87
CA GLY A 1082 -40.69 -12.14 -5.21
C GLY A 1082 -39.77 -12.83 -6.20
N THR A 1083 -38.96 -13.78 -5.73
CA THR A 1083 -37.90 -14.41 -6.55
C THR A 1083 -37.88 -15.94 -6.45
N GLY A 1084 -36.99 -16.57 -7.22
CA GLY A 1084 -36.56 -17.97 -7.01
C GLY A 1084 -37.68 -19.01 -7.04
N THR A 1085 -37.63 -19.98 -6.11
CA THR A 1085 -38.53 -21.14 -6.14
C THR A 1085 -39.97 -20.82 -5.75
N GLU A 1086 -40.21 -19.66 -5.12
CA GLU A 1086 -41.54 -19.23 -4.68
C GLU A 1086 -42.27 -18.58 -5.86
N LEU A 1087 -41.60 -17.68 -6.59
CA LEU A 1087 -42.01 -17.14 -7.88
C LEU A 1087 -42.37 -18.26 -8.88
N GLU A 1088 -41.51 -19.29 -8.99
CA GLU A 1088 -41.76 -20.44 -9.86
C GLU A 1088 -42.86 -21.40 -9.36
N ARG A 1089 -43.32 -21.29 -8.09
CA ARG A 1089 -44.56 -21.93 -7.61
C ARG A 1089 -45.79 -21.08 -7.94
N ALA A 1090 -45.72 -19.76 -7.71
CA ALA A 1090 -46.79 -18.80 -8.02
C ALA A 1090 -47.18 -18.85 -9.51
N LYS A 1091 -46.18 -18.87 -10.40
CA LYS A 1091 -46.31 -19.08 -11.86
C LYS A 1091 -47.11 -20.32 -12.25
N LYS A 1092 -47.15 -21.33 -11.37
CA LYS A 1092 -47.79 -22.63 -11.60
C LYS A 1092 -49.04 -22.86 -10.73
N SER A 1093 -49.41 -21.92 -9.85
CA SER A 1093 -50.58 -22.06 -8.97
C SER A 1093 -51.90 -21.77 -9.70
N GLY A 1094 -51.86 -20.92 -10.74
CA GLY A 1094 -53.05 -20.40 -11.42
C GLY A 1094 -53.90 -19.46 -10.57
N GLN A 1095 -53.32 -18.90 -9.49
CA GLN A 1095 -53.99 -17.97 -8.57
C GLN A 1095 -53.73 -16.50 -8.91
N TYR A 1096 -52.65 -16.22 -9.65
CA TYR A 1096 -52.18 -14.88 -9.97
C TYR A 1096 -52.38 -14.56 -11.45
N ALA A 1097 -52.79 -13.32 -11.74
CA ALA A 1097 -52.90 -12.76 -13.07
C ALA A 1097 -51.52 -12.38 -13.65
N ALA A 1098 -50.58 -11.94 -12.80
CA ALA A 1098 -49.19 -11.73 -13.17
C ALA A 1098 -48.22 -12.12 -12.03
N ILE A 1099 -46.95 -12.27 -12.38
CA ILE A 1099 -45.84 -12.41 -11.45
C ILE A 1099 -44.76 -11.37 -11.77
N PHE A 1100 -44.08 -10.82 -10.76
CA PHE A 1100 -42.97 -9.88 -10.93
C PHE A 1100 -41.73 -10.36 -10.17
N ASN A 1101 -40.62 -10.50 -10.90
CA ASN A 1101 -39.33 -10.90 -10.35
C ASN A 1101 -38.54 -9.67 -9.89
N THR A 1102 -38.36 -9.51 -8.58
CA THR A 1102 -37.71 -8.30 -8.02
C THR A 1102 -36.21 -8.24 -8.27
N SER A 1103 -35.55 -9.34 -8.67
CA SER A 1103 -34.13 -9.33 -9.07
C SER A 1103 -33.93 -8.96 -10.55
N THR A 1104 -34.51 -9.71 -11.49
CA THR A 1104 -34.36 -9.42 -12.94
C THR A 1104 -35.20 -8.22 -13.42
N LYS A 1105 -36.11 -7.73 -12.57
CA LYS A 1105 -37.12 -6.70 -12.87
C LYS A 1105 -38.10 -7.12 -13.99
N GLU A 1106 -38.30 -8.42 -14.16
CA GLU A 1106 -39.22 -8.97 -15.18
C GLU A 1106 -40.62 -9.23 -14.63
N MET A 1107 -41.64 -8.68 -15.28
CA MET A 1107 -43.04 -9.06 -15.08
C MET A 1107 -43.46 -10.06 -16.15
N THR A 1108 -44.05 -11.18 -15.75
CA THR A 1108 -44.72 -12.13 -16.67
C THR A 1108 -46.22 -12.12 -16.43
N ALA A 1109 -46.99 -11.76 -17.45
CA ALA A 1109 -48.45 -11.86 -17.44
C ALA A 1109 -48.91 -13.32 -17.67
N LEU A 1110 -49.92 -13.77 -16.93
CA LEU A 1110 -50.37 -15.17 -16.91
C LEU A 1110 -51.85 -15.33 -17.30
N ILE A 1111 -52.73 -14.42 -16.83
CA ILE A 1111 -54.18 -14.49 -17.03
C ILE A 1111 -54.72 -13.07 -17.25
N ALA A 1112 -55.65 -12.91 -18.20
CA ALA A 1112 -56.33 -11.64 -18.46
C ALA A 1112 -57.14 -11.15 -17.25
N ASP A 1113 -56.72 -10.03 -16.67
CA ASP A 1113 -57.28 -9.34 -15.50
C ASP A 1113 -56.68 -7.92 -15.44
N ASP A 1114 -57.21 -7.04 -14.58
CA ASP A 1114 -56.55 -5.76 -14.26
C ASP A 1114 -55.64 -5.95 -13.03
N ILE A 1115 -54.38 -5.50 -13.12
CA ILE A 1115 -53.42 -5.52 -12.01
C ILE A 1115 -52.97 -4.11 -11.63
N LYS A 1116 -52.56 -3.93 -10.37
CA LYS A 1116 -51.82 -2.75 -9.90
C LYS A 1116 -50.42 -3.15 -9.48
N LEU A 1117 -49.41 -2.37 -9.86
CA LEU A 1117 -48.04 -2.44 -9.37
C LEU A 1117 -47.68 -1.10 -8.72
N ILE A 1118 -47.04 -1.15 -7.56
CA ILE A 1118 -46.58 0.00 -6.78
C ILE A 1118 -45.07 -0.16 -6.55
N VAL A 1119 -44.33 0.93 -6.62
CA VAL A 1119 -42.93 1.02 -6.21
C VAL A 1119 -42.78 2.14 -5.19
N SER A 1120 -42.04 1.90 -4.11
CA SER A 1120 -41.76 2.90 -3.08
C SER A 1120 -40.31 2.83 -2.59
N ALA A 1121 -39.81 3.99 -2.17
CA ALA A 1121 -38.51 4.16 -1.51
C ALA A 1121 -38.56 5.44 -0.65
N ASN A 1122 -38.00 5.38 0.56
CA ASN A 1122 -37.97 6.48 1.53
C ASN A 1122 -39.28 7.31 1.60
N ASN A 1123 -40.41 6.62 1.85
CA ASN A 1123 -41.76 7.20 1.96
C ASN A 1123 -42.32 7.92 0.71
N VAL A 1124 -41.65 7.87 -0.44
CA VAL A 1124 -42.20 8.27 -1.75
C VAL A 1124 -42.70 7.03 -2.48
N GLU A 1125 -43.88 7.12 -3.11
CA GLU A 1125 -44.50 6.03 -3.90
C GLU A 1125 -44.87 6.48 -5.33
N ALA A 1126 -44.87 5.52 -6.26
CA ALA A 1126 -45.47 5.65 -7.58
C ALA A 1126 -46.20 4.36 -7.97
N ASP A 1127 -47.28 4.47 -8.73
CA ASP A 1127 -48.08 3.32 -9.13
C ASP A 1127 -48.53 3.33 -10.59
N GLN A 1128 -48.76 2.13 -11.12
CA GLN A 1128 -49.31 1.91 -12.46
C GLN A 1128 -50.36 0.79 -12.40
N THR A 1129 -51.49 1.03 -13.06
CA THR A 1129 -52.48 -0.01 -13.37
C THR A 1129 -52.19 -0.58 -14.76
N ILE A 1130 -52.18 -1.91 -14.90
CA ILE A 1130 -51.87 -2.61 -16.15
C ILE A 1130 -53.02 -3.57 -16.47
N THR A 1131 -53.62 -3.45 -17.65
CA THR A 1131 -54.65 -4.40 -18.12
C THR A 1131 -53.99 -5.55 -18.90
N ILE A 1132 -54.21 -6.78 -18.45
CA ILE A 1132 -53.75 -7.99 -19.14
C ILE A 1132 -54.85 -8.48 -20.11
N GLN A 1133 -54.48 -8.77 -21.36
CA GLN A 1133 -55.40 -9.15 -22.45
C GLN A 1133 -55.35 -10.64 -22.84
#